data_AF-A0A8R1HJZ3-F1
#
_entry.id   AF-A0A8R1HJZ3-F1
#
_cell.length_a   1.000
_cell.length_b   1.000
_cell.length_c   1.000
_cell.angle_alpha   90.00
_cell.angle_beta   90.00
_cell.angle_gamma   90.00
#
_symmetry.space_group_name_H-M   'P 1'
#
loop_
_entity.id
_entity.type
_entity.pdbx_description
1 polymer ?
#
loop_
_entity_poly.entity_id
_entity_poly.type
_entity_poly.pdbx_seq_one_letter_code
_entity_poly.pdbx_strand_id
1 'polypeptide(L)'
;MNIWIFLLVVTQNVLNGLLASSDRNDYELIFVQALWRHGSRGPTHPYKKNTIPEEDWKRIGSGYGQLTNDGGNEQLELGKAIRERYVNSGFLPKQFDEHLAKFRTSNRNRTIYSAEFNFMGMYPKPKDLEKFKKELSIKEEYSSDCVNNVMCSCERRSVLQRLGRNTTEYKNLVQEPWVIQLFHNLSEITGENVDARNFWRIPDTLRCEKRYFPKRFPVDQFPDDLMVKLEDLNTKINRFTSGLYTEKVSFGKPNTPNYKSIDIGKEIAKIRSGPLISHIYKRLKTKLNCLKSKRAARSTCSPLKYHAYSSHDMTLYALLTAMGLQDVTASDVCGWPSYASSLFIELSIFYRNPSVKKFENITPKMPFCHGKSHCQFEVFERIYNDFLIDIPIHEHCKVTSDLQEQTLAQMYTKIRQLCIIFFYIPTTLFLGFLNAETEVSDDLQLVFVHTVWRHGDRSQDGHLKNDPVDASEWIKGGGGYGQLSPEGMAQHFHLGKKLRDRYMNKFKFLHPFYDSQQIYVRSTDSNRTINSALSNMLGMFTSNDSRPGIDYPDIEGWPRGFMPLPIHTATSYLEDCMANAFCNCRRRESLLEIAHKGEQFQNFLNSEKYINVTTHISEVFNTTFTWENLWKVHDAVSTQLVHFPEILENQSWYSPQFSEDVKEMNRLTNTFISGLYDPAVVQGINVRREILKTRGGPLVNEIATRMRTKARCAKNPTKCDNYHQNLKYYAYSTHDHTVFALLAVLGIEGIVGGKEKYGQWPDYAADILIELFHNSTSGQPCFRMLYADNDNSEFDVVTPNIKGCNSKEFCDLKVFDHLAKEYRPDRPINEFCEIPPVPENQVPAHYEQQAAQSTQSAITNYWYLPTILVSLFSFHF
;
A
#
# COMPACT_ATOMS: atom_id res chain seq x y z
N MET A 1 67.70 46.04 36.55
CA MET A 1 66.31 45.83 36.07
C MET A 1 66.29 44.87 34.87
N ASN A 2 66.90 43.67 34.94
CA ASN A 2 67.03 42.77 33.76
C ASN A 2 67.04 41.25 34.06
N ILE A 3 66.68 40.82 35.28
CA ILE A 3 66.65 39.39 35.66
C ILE A 3 65.20 38.88 35.83
N TRP A 4 64.31 39.72 36.37
CA TRP A 4 62.90 39.37 36.60
C TRP A 4 62.08 39.12 35.33
N ILE A 5 62.46 39.70 34.19
CA ILE A 5 61.74 39.52 32.91
C ILE A 5 62.00 38.11 32.32
N PHE A 6 63.22 37.59 32.43
CA PHE A 6 63.58 36.31 31.81
C PHE A 6 62.95 35.11 32.54
N LEU A 7 62.87 35.18 33.88
CA LEU A 7 62.21 34.16 34.71
C LEU A 7 60.71 34.06 34.40
N LEU A 8 60.02 35.19 34.20
CA LEU A 8 58.59 35.21 33.83
C LEU A 8 58.33 34.56 32.46
N VAL A 9 59.17 34.79 31.45
CA VAL A 9 58.97 34.20 30.11
C VAL A 9 59.15 32.67 30.14
N VAL A 10 60.10 32.15 30.92
CA VAL A 10 60.31 30.70 31.05
C VAL A 10 59.18 30.04 31.85
N THR A 11 58.74 30.63 32.97
CA THR A 11 57.62 30.06 33.75
C THR A 11 56.30 30.14 32.97
N GLN A 12 56.03 31.20 32.22
CA GLN A 12 54.82 31.29 31.40
C GLN A 12 54.77 30.21 30.31
N ASN A 13 55.90 29.95 29.63
CA ASN A 13 55.96 28.90 28.60
C ASN A 13 55.93 27.48 29.19
N VAL A 14 56.49 27.26 30.38
CA VAL A 14 56.42 25.96 31.06
C VAL A 14 55.03 25.71 31.67
N LEU A 15 54.33 26.72 32.22
CA LEU A 15 52.93 26.57 32.63
C LEU A 15 52.00 26.40 31.43
N ASN A 16 52.21 27.12 30.33
CA ASN A 16 51.47 26.90 29.09
C ASN A 16 51.75 25.52 28.47
N GLY A 17 52.91 24.91 28.75
CA GLY A 17 53.21 23.52 28.40
C GLY A 17 52.56 22.48 29.32
N LEU A 18 52.53 22.73 30.64
CA LEU A 18 52.00 21.79 31.64
C LEU A 18 50.48 21.91 31.88
N LEU A 19 49.84 23.00 31.44
CA LEU A 19 48.39 23.10 31.31
C LEU A 19 47.88 22.68 29.91
N ALA A 20 48.76 22.14 29.05
CA ALA A 20 48.42 21.66 27.71
C ALA A 20 48.21 20.14 27.60
N SER A 21 48.02 19.41 28.71
CA SER A 21 47.71 17.96 28.68
C SER A 21 46.62 17.53 29.68
N SER A 22 45.36 17.83 29.36
CA SER A 22 44.20 17.06 29.84
C SER A 22 43.09 17.05 28.78
N ASP A 23 43.10 16.00 27.95
CA ASP A 23 42.03 15.54 27.06
C ASP A 23 41.28 16.59 26.21
N ARG A 24 41.96 17.07 25.15
CA ARG A 24 41.28 17.51 23.92
C ARG A 24 41.09 16.33 22.98
N ASN A 25 39.83 15.92 22.79
CA ASN A 25 39.39 14.87 21.87
C ASN A 25 38.15 15.42 21.09
N ASP A 26 38.10 15.27 19.75
CA ASP A 26 37.05 15.85 18.88
C ASP A 26 36.17 14.78 18.11
N TYR A 27 35.00 14.39 18.68
CA TYR A 27 33.90 13.45 18.22
C TYR A 27 33.34 14.01 16.90
N GLU A 28 34.01 13.68 15.79
CA GLU A 28 33.41 13.65 14.45
C GLU A 28 32.07 12.90 14.52
N LEU A 29 31.00 13.57 14.10
CA LEU A 29 29.67 13.00 13.94
C LEU A 29 29.64 12.15 12.68
N ILE A 30 29.33 10.85 12.81
CA ILE A 30 29.42 9.86 11.72
C ILE A 30 28.05 9.31 11.28
N PHE A 31 27.04 9.36 12.15
CA PHE A 31 25.65 8.99 11.81
C PHE A 31 24.63 9.67 12.73
N VAL A 32 23.47 10.00 12.18
CA VAL A 32 22.31 10.53 12.92
C VAL A 32 21.08 9.70 12.62
N GLN A 33 20.46 9.17 13.67
CA GLN A 33 19.11 8.64 13.62
C GLN A 33 18.14 9.67 14.19
N ALA A 34 17.17 10.14 13.39
CA ALA A 34 16.13 11.08 13.80
C ALA A 34 14.75 10.41 13.86
N LEU A 35 13.93 10.75 14.85
CA LEU A 35 12.53 10.32 14.98
C LEU A 35 11.71 11.50 15.50
N TRP A 36 10.62 11.87 14.83
CA TRP A 36 9.71 12.90 15.33
C TRP A 36 8.26 12.44 15.33
N ARG A 37 7.50 12.96 16.31
CA ARG A 37 6.04 12.99 16.26
C ARG A 37 5.62 13.93 15.15
N HIS A 38 4.52 13.63 14.47
CA HIS A 38 3.84 14.59 13.59
C HIS A 38 3.51 15.91 14.32
N GLY A 39 3.32 16.99 13.55
CA GLY A 39 2.83 18.26 14.10
C GLY A 39 1.40 18.17 14.65
N SER A 40 0.91 19.28 15.15
CA SER A 40 -0.45 19.44 15.64
C SER A 40 -1.51 19.00 14.63
N ARG A 41 -2.59 18.42 15.15
CA ARG A 41 -3.66 17.83 14.36
C ARG A 41 -5.03 18.12 14.95
N GLY A 42 -6.08 17.90 14.15
CA GLY A 42 -7.43 17.74 14.65
C GLY A 42 -7.57 16.54 15.60
N PRO A 43 -8.68 16.46 16.35
CA PRO A 43 -8.98 15.35 17.26
C PRO A 43 -9.19 14.05 16.46
N THR A 44 -8.78 12.91 17.02
CA THR A 44 -8.73 11.66 16.23
C THR A 44 -10.09 10.97 16.10
N HIS A 45 -10.87 10.96 17.18
CA HIS A 45 -12.22 10.40 17.22
C HIS A 45 -13.06 11.20 18.23
N PRO A 46 -13.64 12.34 17.84
CA PRO A 46 -14.54 13.14 18.67
C PRO A 46 -15.66 12.31 19.30
N TYR A 47 -16.22 12.82 20.39
CA TYR A 47 -17.31 12.18 21.10
C TYR A 47 -18.69 12.52 20.54
N LYS A 48 -19.70 11.68 20.78
CA LYS A 48 -20.98 11.74 20.06
C LYS A 48 -21.74 13.08 20.17
N LYS A 49 -21.74 13.72 21.33
CA LYS A 49 -22.35 15.06 21.59
C LYS A 49 -21.40 16.25 21.33
N ASN A 50 -20.29 16.05 20.63
CA ASN A 50 -19.33 17.13 20.35
C ASN A 50 -19.97 18.26 19.50
N THR A 51 -19.64 19.51 19.81
CA THR A 51 -20.27 20.71 19.23
C THR A 51 -19.43 21.42 18.17
N ILE A 52 -18.29 20.85 17.78
CA ILE A 52 -17.35 21.41 16.79
C ILE A 52 -17.27 20.46 15.58
N PRO A 53 -18.07 20.70 14.52
CA PRO A 53 -18.14 19.81 13.36
C PRO A 53 -16.81 19.76 12.59
N GLU A 54 -16.63 18.72 11.78
CA GLU A 54 -15.39 18.50 11.02
C GLU A 54 -15.07 19.64 10.05
N GLU A 55 -16.09 20.35 9.55
CA GLU A 55 -15.89 21.51 8.67
C GLU A 55 -15.08 22.62 9.35
N ASP A 56 -15.23 22.83 10.67
CA ASP A 56 -14.40 23.80 11.40
C ASP A 56 -12.94 23.30 11.49
N TRP A 57 -12.72 22.00 11.62
CA TRP A 57 -11.39 21.37 11.57
C TRP A 57 -10.75 21.39 10.18
N LYS A 58 -11.53 21.40 9.11
CA LYS A 58 -11.05 21.59 7.73
C LYS A 58 -10.60 23.02 7.47
N ARG A 59 -11.24 24.04 8.06
CA ARG A 59 -10.80 25.46 7.94
C ARG A 59 -9.36 25.72 8.40
N ILE A 60 -8.81 24.85 9.25
CA ILE A 60 -7.48 25.01 9.88
C ILE A 60 -6.51 23.84 9.58
N GLY A 61 -6.85 22.95 8.65
CA GLY A 61 -6.12 21.71 8.40
C GLY A 61 -6.82 20.84 7.35
N SER A 62 -6.97 19.55 7.63
CA SER A 62 -7.68 18.61 6.71
C SER A 62 -8.72 17.74 7.42
N GLY A 63 -9.37 18.26 8.47
CA GLY A 63 -10.39 17.52 9.22
C GLY A 63 -9.85 16.64 10.36
N TYR A 64 -10.63 15.64 10.77
CA TYR A 64 -10.35 14.84 11.97
C TYR A 64 -9.11 13.95 11.80
N GLY A 65 -8.29 13.92 12.85
CA GLY A 65 -7.03 13.18 12.89
C GLY A 65 -5.96 13.64 11.89
N GLN A 66 -6.18 14.71 11.13
CA GLN A 66 -5.23 15.25 10.13
C GLN A 66 -4.45 16.47 10.64
N LEU A 67 -3.33 16.76 9.99
CA LEU A 67 -2.45 17.88 10.34
C LEU A 67 -3.19 19.23 10.24
N THR A 68 -2.89 20.15 11.16
CA THR A 68 -3.32 21.55 11.05
C THR A 68 -2.26 22.41 10.37
N ASN A 69 -2.63 23.63 9.97
CA ASN A 69 -1.68 24.62 9.43
C ASN A 69 -0.57 24.93 10.47
N ASP A 70 -0.94 25.06 11.75
CA ASP A 70 -0.03 25.06 12.89
C ASP A 70 0.92 23.86 12.89
N GLY A 71 0.40 22.64 12.70
CA GLY A 71 1.20 21.42 12.65
C GLY A 71 2.18 21.36 11.48
N GLY A 72 1.84 21.98 10.34
CA GLY A 72 2.77 22.19 9.23
C GLY A 72 3.89 23.16 9.61
N ASN A 73 3.53 24.30 10.23
CA ASN A 73 4.50 25.31 10.69
C ASN A 73 5.43 24.79 11.80
N GLU A 74 4.91 24.01 12.75
CA GLU A 74 5.70 23.32 13.80
C GLU A 74 6.78 22.41 13.17
N GLN A 75 6.42 21.67 12.11
CA GLN A 75 7.35 20.81 11.38
C GLN A 75 8.34 21.59 10.51
N LEU A 76 7.91 22.68 9.89
CA LEU A 76 8.79 23.58 9.12
C LEU A 76 9.86 24.21 10.03
N GLU A 77 9.50 24.63 11.25
CA GLU A 77 10.44 25.16 12.25
C GLU A 77 11.38 24.11 12.86
N LEU A 78 10.90 22.87 13.02
CA LEU A 78 11.76 21.73 13.35
C LEU A 78 12.75 21.45 12.20
N GLY A 79 12.27 21.43 10.96
CA GLY A 79 13.08 21.26 9.76
C GLY A 79 14.20 22.29 9.64
N LYS A 80 13.90 23.57 9.90
CA LYS A 80 14.91 24.64 9.99
C LYS A 80 15.93 24.40 11.11
N ALA A 81 15.49 23.94 12.28
CA ALA A 81 16.41 23.61 13.39
C ALA A 81 17.35 22.43 13.04
N ILE A 82 16.84 21.43 12.33
CA ILE A 82 17.60 20.30 11.78
C ILE A 82 18.58 20.79 10.68
N ARG A 83 18.16 21.76 9.85
CA ARG A 83 19.03 22.43 8.86
C ARG A 83 20.23 23.10 9.53
N GLU A 84 20.00 23.90 10.57
CA GLU A 84 21.10 24.54 11.32
C GLU A 84 22.05 23.52 11.95
N ARG A 85 21.52 22.46 12.57
CA ARG A 85 22.34 21.45 13.26
C ARG A 85 23.15 20.56 12.31
N TYR A 86 22.61 20.19 11.15
CA TYR A 86 23.23 19.15 10.29
C TYR A 86 23.58 19.58 8.87
N VAL A 87 22.88 20.54 8.26
CA VAL A 87 23.16 21.01 6.88
C VAL A 87 24.12 22.19 6.89
N ASN A 88 23.85 23.21 7.71
CA ASN A 88 24.69 24.40 7.79
C ASN A 88 26.03 24.13 8.51
N SER A 89 26.08 23.11 9.37
CA SER A 89 27.31 22.58 9.98
C SER A 89 28.18 21.76 9.02
N GLY A 90 27.69 21.44 7.82
CA GLY A 90 28.42 20.67 6.79
C GLY A 90 28.42 19.16 6.99
N PHE A 91 27.71 18.61 7.99
CA PHE A 91 27.56 17.16 8.14
C PHE A 91 26.78 16.56 6.96
N LEU A 92 25.72 17.24 6.51
CA LEU A 92 24.96 16.98 5.28
C LEU A 92 25.24 18.06 4.21
N PRO A 93 25.12 17.74 2.91
CA PRO A 93 25.29 18.71 1.82
C PRO A 93 24.20 19.79 1.79
N LYS A 94 24.49 20.94 1.15
CA LYS A 94 23.54 22.06 0.98
C LYS A 94 22.42 21.82 -0.06
N GLN A 95 22.48 20.71 -0.80
CA GLN A 95 21.47 20.23 -1.75
C GLN A 95 21.14 18.78 -1.37
N PHE A 96 19.93 18.29 -1.66
CA PHE A 96 19.51 16.97 -1.17
C PHE A 96 20.19 15.79 -1.90
N ASP A 97 20.73 14.87 -1.08
CA ASP A 97 21.41 13.65 -1.47
C ASP A 97 20.73 12.46 -0.76
N GLU A 98 20.15 11.58 -1.56
CA GLU A 98 19.38 10.38 -1.23
C GLU A 98 20.24 9.21 -0.75
N HIS A 99 21.54 9.23 -1.09
CA HIS A 99 22.50 8.24 -0.62
C HIS A 99 23.04 8.62 0.77
N LEU A 100 23.09 9.92 1.09
CA LEU A 100 23.51 10.45 2.38
C LEU A 100 22.37 10.63 3.39
N ALA A 101 21.13 10.92 2.95
CA ALA A 101 19.98 11.12 3.84
C ALA A 101 18.73 10.38 3.34
N LYS A 102 18.17 9.49 4.16
CA LYS A 102 16.91 8.77 3.87
C LYS A 102 15.83 9.04 4.93
N PHE A 103 14.58 8.97 4.50
CA PHE A 103 13.40 9.33 5.30
C PHE A 103 12.33 8.24 5.18
N ARG A 104 11.57 8.03 6.25
CA ARG A 104 10.47 7.05 6.29
C ARG A 104 9.27 7.57 7.07
N THR A 105 8.06 7.25 6.62
CA THR A 105 6.81 7.59 7.33
C THR A 105 5.90 6.36 7.48
N SER A 106 4.91 6.47 8.37
CA SER A 106 3.69 5.66 8.23
C SER A 106 2.80 6.22 7.12
N ASN A 107 1.91 5.40 6.56
CA ASN A 107 0.95 5.80 5.49
C ASN A 107 -0.16 6.80 5.92
N ARG A 108 -0.01 7.51 7.05
CA ARG A 108 -1.00 8.49 7.51
C ARG A 108 -0.63 9.87 6.99
N ASN A 109 -1.58 10.57 6.36
CA ASN A 109 -1.38 11.88 5.74
C ASN A 109 -0.69 12.86 6.70
N ARG A 110 -1.12 12.94 7.97
CA ARG A 110 -0.44 13.76 8.99
C ARG A 110 1.04 13.46 9.20
N THR A 111 1.50 12.21 9.06
CA THR A 111 2.94 11.87 9.13
C THR A 111 3.66 12.08 7.80
N ILE A 112 2.97 11.93 6.66
CA ILE A 112 3.53 12.22 5.33
C ILE A 112 3.79 13.73 5.20
N TYR A 113 2.76 14.56 5.41
CA TYR A 113 2.90 16.02 5.41
C TYR A 113 3.87 16.52 6.50
N SER A 114 3.90 15.88 7.69
CA SER A 114 4.93 16.21 8.70
C SER A 114 6.35 15.84 8.27
N ALA A 115 6.54 14.94 7.31
CA ALA A 115 7.85 14.69 6.72
C ALA A 115 8.16 15.72 5.62
N GLU A 116 7.18 16.07 4.78
CA GLU A 116 7.33 17.10 3.73
C GLU A 116 7.63 18.49 4.30
N PHE A 117 6.84 19.01 5.26
CA PHE A 117 7.10 20.31 5.88
C PHE A 117 8.46 20.36 6.60
N ASN A 118 8.83 19.27 7.28
CA ASN A 118 10.14 19.13 7.91
C ASN A 118 11.27 19.14 6.87
N PHE A 119 11.10 18.41 5.77
CA PHE A 119 12.03 18.41 4.65
C PHE A 119 12.13 19.77 3.96
N MET A 120 11.04 20.50 3.75
CA MET A 120 11.06 21.88 3.23
C MET A 120 11.89 22.81 4.13
N GLY A 121 11.83 22.64 5.46
CA GLY A 121 12.66 23.35 6.42
C GLY A 121 14.15 22.95 6.32
N MET A 122 14.43 21.68 6.01
CA MET A 122 15.80 21.19 5.75
C MET A 122 16.36 21.65 4.40
N TYR A 123 15.55 21.64 3.33
CA TYR A 123 15.94 21.89 1.94
C TYR A 123 14.83 22.67 1.20
N PRO A 124 14.84 24.02 1.23
CA PRO A 124 13.73 24.85 0.74
C PRO A 124 13.68 25.01 -0.79
N LYS A 125 14.28 24.11 -1.57
CA LYS A 125 14.29 24.18 -3.05
C LYS A 125 13.25 23.19 -3.62
N PRO A 126 12.33 23.61 -4.51
CA PRO A 126 11.30 22.72 -5.07
C PRO A 126 11.87 21.43 -5.71
N LYS A 127 12.99 21.53 -6.44
CA LYS A 127 13.65 20.36 -7.04
C LYS A 127 14.17 19.33 -6.02
N ASP A 128 14.51 19.77 -4.80
CA ASP A 128 14.99 18.88 -3.74
C ASP A 128 13.78 18.17 -3.09
N LEU A 129 12.61 18.81 -3.05
CA LEU A 129 11.34 18.26 -2.54
C LEU A 129 10.78 17.15 -3.44
N GLU A 130 10.72 17.35 -4.75
CA GLU A 130 10.21 16.31 -5.66
C GLU A 130 11.11 15.07 -5.66
N LYS A 131 12.44 15.28 -5.58
CA LYS A 131 13.41 14.21 -5.36
C LYS A 131 13.20 13.51 -4.01
N PHE A 132 12.90 14.24 -2.95
CA PHE A 132 12.57 13.67 -1.63
C PHE A 132 11.29 12.83 -1.65
N LYS A 133 10.21 13.29 -2.30
CA LYS A 133 8.95 12.54 -2.40
C LYS A 133 9.17 11.16 -3.04
N LYS A 134 9.97 11.09 -4.11
CA LYS A 134 10.33 9.82 -4.77
C LYS A 134 11.11 8.86 -3.85
N GLU A 135 11.98 9.40 -3.00
CA GLU A 135 12.84 8.62 -2.09
C GLU A 135 12.23 8.39 -0.69
N LEU A 136 11.00 8.84 -0.46
CA LEU A 136 10.32 8.76 0.84
C LEU A 136 9.76 7.36 1.07
N SER A 137 10.36 6.58 1.97
CA SER A 137 9.82 5.26 2.31
C SER A 137 8.49 5.39 3.05
N ILE A 138 7.41 4.96 2.41
CA ILE A 138 6.10 4.75 3.05
C ILE A 138 5.84 3.24 3.03
N LYS A 139 5.24 2.69 4.09
CA LYS A 139 4.75 1.28 4.06
C LYS A 139 3.25 1.26 3.81
N GLU A 140 2.84 0.56 2.75
CA GLU A 140 1.47 0.47 2.22
C GLU A 140 0.39 0.33 3.31
N GLU A 141 0.55 -0.64 4.22
CA GLU A 141 -0.46 -1.01 5.20
C GLU A 141 -0.07 -0.56 6.63
N TYR A 142 -0.82 0.39 7.18
CA TYR A 142 -0.66 0.89 8.55
C TYR A 142 -0.60 -0.23 9.60
N SER A 143 -1.45 -1.25 9.43
CA SER A 143 -1.64 -2.33 10.39
C SER A 143 -0.49 -3.34 10.40
N SER A 144 0.35 -3.45 9.37
CA SER A 144 1.57 -4.30 9.43
C SER A 144 2.87 -3.51 9.59
N ASP A 145 2.83 -2.18 9.70
CA ASP A 145 4.02 -1.36 9.98
C ASP A 145 4.39 -1.33 11.47
N CYS A 146 4.82 -2.46 12.01
CA CYS A 146 5.33 -2.54 13.39
C CYS A 146 6.63 -1.75 13.64
N VAL A 147 7.15 -0.98 12.67
CA VAL A 147 8.35 -0.14 12.82
C VAL A 147 7.97 1.33 13.08
N ASN A 148 7.06 1.92 12.30
CA ASN A 148 6.56 3.29 12.57
C ASN A 148 5.24 3.31 13.36
N ASN A 149 4.48 2.21 13.41
CA ASN A 149 3.21 2.08 14.15
C ASN A 149 3.29 0.96 15.21
N VAL A 150 3.51 1.36 16.46
CA VAL A 150 3.57 0.42 17.62
C VAL A 150 2.23 -0.24 17.96
N MET A 151 1.15 0.22 17.34
CA MET A 151 -0.20 -0.36 17.43
C MET A 151 -0.53 -1.22 16.21
N CYS A 152 0.49 -1.77 15.52
CA CYS A 152 0.31 -2.75 14.45
C CYS A 152 -0.53 -3.96 14.91
N SER A 153 -1.19 -4.62 13.95
CA SER A 153 -2.04 -5.80 14.13
C SER A 153 -1.23 -6.94 14.73
N CYS A 154 -1.51 -7.24 16.00
CA CYS A 154 -0.73 -8.18 16.78
C CYS A 154 -1.64 -8.90 17.78
N GLU A 155 -1.88 -10.19 17.55
CA GLU A 155 -2.75 -11.00 18.40
C GLU A 155 -2.10 -11.22 19.77
N ARG A 156 -0.80 -11.53 19.81
CA ARG A 156 0.00 -11.61 21.04
C ARG A 156 -0.13 -10.36 21.91
N ARG A 157 0.04 -9.16 21.34
CA ARG A 157 -0.19 -7.89 22.07
C ARG A 157 -1.62 -7.77 22.57
N SER A 158 -2.60 -8.22 21.79
CA SER A 158 -4.03 -8.17 22.14
C SER A 158 -4.39 -9.15 23.27
N VAL A 159 -3.72 -10.30 23.35
CA VAL A 159 -3.78 -11.22 24.50
C VAL A 159 -3.12 -10.59 25.72
N LEU A 160 -1.87 -10.15 25.60
CA LEU A 160 -1.11 -9.52 26.70
C LEU A 160 -1.83 -8.30 27.28
N GLN A 161 -2.45 -7.46 26.46
CA GLN A 161 -3.24 -6.31 26.91
C GLN A 161 -4.59 -6.71 27.56
N ARG A 162 -5.12 -7.93 27.34
CA ARG A 162 -6.23 -8.47 28.15
C ARG A 162 -5.72 -8.99 29.49
N LEU A 163 -4.62 -9.74 29.50
CA LEU A 163 -3.99 -10.26 30.73
C LEU A 163 -3.53 -9.13 31.65
N GLY A 164 -2.93 -8.07 31.10
CA GLY A 164 -2.55 -6.87 31.83
C GLY A 164 -3.75 -6.12 32.46
N ARG A 165 -4.94 -6.17 31.85
CA ARG A 165 -6.17 -5.62 32.46
C ARG A 165 -6.72 -6.46 33.62
N ASN A 166 -6.25 -7.70 33.76
CA ASN A 166 -6.59 -8.56 34.89
C ASN A 166 -5.66 -8.36 36.11
N THR A 167 -4.57 -7.58 35.97
CA THR A 167 -3.70 -7.20 37.10
C THR A 167 -4.49 -6.51 38.20
N THR A 168 -4.04 -6.68 39.44
CA THR A 168 -4.56 -5.98 40.61
C THR A 168 -4.27 -4.47 40.47
N GLU A 169 -3.09 -4.12 39.97
CA GLU A 169 -2.68 -2.73 39.71
C GLU A 169 -3.63 -1.98 38.75
N TYR A 170 -3.97 -2.59 37.60
CA TYR A 170 -4.92 -1.99 36.65
C TYR A 170 -6.34 -1.93 37.21
N LYS A 171 -6.80 -3.01 37.87
CA LYS A 171 -8.13 -3.09 38.48
C LYS A 171 -8.34 -1.99 39.51
N ASN A 172 -7.40 -1.83 40.44
CA ASN A 172 -7.47 -0.81 41.48
C ASN A 172 -7.68 0.59 40.87
N LEU A 173 -6.88 0.98 39.86
CA LEU A 173 -7.03 2.28 39.19
C LEU A 173 -8.42 2.47 38.57
N VAL A 174 -8.92 1.49 37.81
CA VAL A 174 -10.21 1.65 37.08
C VAL A 174 -11.44 1.40 37.95
N GLN A 175 -11.26 0.90 39.17
CA GLN A 175 -12.30 0.65 40.17
C GLN A 175 -12.32 1.69 41.30
N GLU A 176 -11.43 2.69 41.29
CA GLU A 176 -11.52 3.79 42.26
C GLU A 176 -12.86 4.54 42.11
N PRO A 177 -13.58 4.86 43.21
CA PRO A 177 -14.93 5.42 43.13
C PRO A 177 -15.03 6.71 42.30
N TRP A 178 -14.01 7.56 42.35
CA TRP A 178 -13.99 8.80 41.56
C TRP A 178 -13.76 8.55 40.07
N VAL A 179 -13.06 7.47 39.67
CA VAL A 179 -12.88 7.07 38.27
C VAL A 179 -14.19 6.52 37.70
N ILE A 180 -14.90 5.70 38.48
CA ILE A 180 -16.23 5.19 38.12
C ILE A 180 -17.22 6.37 37.95
N GLN A 181 -17.26 7.30 38.90
CA GLN A 181 -18.13 8.48 38.82
C GLN A 181 -17.75 9.39 37.65
N LEU A 182 -16.45 9.58 37.38
CA LEU A 182 -15.97 10.35 36.24
C LEU A 182 -16.40 9.72 34.92
N PHE A 183 -16.26 8.40 34.75
CA PHE A 183 -16.74 7.69 33.56
C PHE A 183 -18.27 7.76 33.40
N HIS A 184 -19.03 7.72 34.49
CA HIS A 184 -20.48 7.94 34.45
C HIS A 184 -20.83 9.35 33.94
N ASN A 185 -20.33 10.40 34.60
CA ASN A 185 -20.59 11.79 34.23
C ASN A 185 -20.16 12.09 32.79
N LEU A 186 -18.99 11.59 32.38
CA LEU A 186 -18.54 11.71 31.00
C LEU A 186 -19.46 10.99 30.02
N SER A 187 -20.03 9.85 30.37
CA SER A 187 -20.98 9.15 29.49
C SER A 187 -22.25 9.97 29.24
N GLU A 188 -22.74 10.67 30.26
CA GLU A 188 -23.88 11.58 30.15
C GLU A 188 -23.56 12.80 29.28
N ILE A 189 -22.42 13.46 29.53
CA ILE A 189 -21.97 14.65 28.79
C ILE A 189 -21.66 14.31 27.32
N THR A 190 -21.00 13.18 27.06
CA THR A 190 -20.54 12.77 25.72
C THR A 190 -21.61 12.06 24.89
N GLY A 191 -22.61 11.45 25.53
CA GLY A 191 -23.69 10.72 24.86
C GLY A 191 -23.28 9.33 24.35
N GLU A 192 -22.19 8.77 24.84
CA GLU A 192 -21.72 7.41 24.57
C GLU A 192 -21.13 6.78 25.84
N ASN A 193 -21.07 5.45 25.93
CA ASN A 193 -20.53 4.78 27.12
C ASN A 193 -19.01 4.94 27.20
N VAL A 194 -18.52 5.67 28.21
CA VAL A 194 -17.10 5.92 28.46
C VAL A 194 -16.54 4.90 29.46
N ASP A 195 -15.41 4.28 29.11
CA ASP A 195 -14.62 3.45 30.01
C ASP A 195 -13.12 3.50 29.65
N ALA A 196 -12.25 2.92 30.47
CA ALA A 196 -10.80 2.98 30.30
C ALA A 196 -10.26 2.48 28.93
N ARG A 197 -11.07 1.82 28.09
CA ARG A 197 -10.72 1.39 26.72
C ARG A 197 -10.89 2.51 25.68
N ASN A 198 -11.84 3.42 25.87
CA ASN A 198 -12.16 4.51 24.91
C ASN A 198 -11.99 5.93 25.50
N PHE A 199 -11.86 6.06 26.82
CA PHE A 199 -11.69 7.30 27.57
C PHE A 199 -10.66 8.26 26.98
N TRP A 200 -9.53 7.76 26.47
CA TRP A 200 -8.46 8.54 25.84
C TRP A 200 -8.92 9.49 24.73
N ARG A 201 -10.06 9.20 24.07
CA ARG A 201 -10.69 10.06 23.05
C ARG A 201 -11.13 11.41 23.62
N ILE A 202 -11.54 11.45 24.88
CA ILE A 202 -12.11 12.63 25.52
C ILE A 202 -11.03 13.73 25.71
N PRO A 203 -9.90 13.50 26.41
CA PRO A 203 -8.83 14.50 26.49
C PRO A 203 -8.14 14.75 25.14
N ASP A 204 -8.06 13.78 24.21
CA ASP A 204 -7.60 14.06 22.83
C ASP A 204 -8.50 15.10 22.13
N THR A 205 -9.82 14.98 22.31
CA THR A 205 -10.80 15.90 21.71
C THR A 205 -10.73 17.27 22.36
N LEU A 206 -10.94 17.33 23.68
CA LEU A 206 -11.03 18.58 24.43
C LEU A 206 -9.74 19.41 24.36
N ARG A 207 -8.58 18.78 24.31
CA ARG A 207 -7.27 19.45 24.13
C ARG A 207 -7.16 20.14 22.78
N CYS A 208 -7.56 19.45 21.71
CA CYS A 208 -7.60 20.04 20.37
C CYS A 208 -8.58 21.24 20.38
N GLU A 209 -9.81 21.05 20.88
CA GLU A 209 -10.84 22.10 20.93
C GLU A 209 -10.39 23.33 21.74
N LYS A 210 -9.79 23.12 22.92
CA LYS A 210 -9.30 24.21 23.77
C LYS A 210 -8.16 25.01 23.12
N ARG A 211 -7.32 24.38 22.28
CA ARG A 211 -6.27 25.08 21.51
C ARG A 211 -6.85 25.88 20.33
N TYR A 212 -7.72 25.28 19.53
CA TYR A 212 -8.13 25.86 18.23
C TYR A 212 -9.45 26.62 18.25
N PHE A 213 -10.34 26.31 19.19
CA PHE A 213 -11.67 26.91 19.31
C PHE A 213 -11.98 27.39 20.75
N PRO A 214 -11.08 28.10 21.45
CA PRO A 214 -11.26 28.46 22.85
C PRO A 214 -12.55 29.28 23.12
N LYS A 215 -13.07 30.02 22.13
CA LYS A 215 -14.33 30.77 22.23
C LYS A 215 -15.61 29.90 22.16
N ARG A 216 -15.48 28.62 21.76
CA ARG A 216 -16.56 27.62 21.69
C ARG A 216 -16.31 26.41 22.60
N PHE A 217 -15.18 26.39 23.31
CA PHE A 217 -14.86 25.34 24.28
C PHE A 217 -15.84 25.43 25.47
N PRO A 218 -16.56 24.34 25.82
CA PRO A 218 -17.57 24.38 26.88
C PRO A 218 -16.95 24.33 28.28
N VAL A 219 -16.41 25.46 28.74
CA VAL A 219 -15.71 25.63 30.03
C VAL A 219 -16.56 25.15 31.21
N ASP A 220 -17.88 25.40 31.20
CA ASP A 220 -18.78 24.99 32.29
C ASP A 220 -18.93 23.46 32.42
N GLN A 221 -18.68 22.72 31.33
CA GLN A 221 -18.71 21.24 31.32
C GLN A 221 -17.31 20.65 31.58
N PHE A 222 -16.25 21.36 31.21
CA PHE A 222 -14.87 20.93 31.32
C PHE A 222 -13.96 22.03 31.91
N PRO A 223 -14.13 22.36 33.21
CA PRO A 223 -13.28 23.33 33.90
C PRO A 223 -11.83 22.84 33.98
N ASP A 224 -10.92 23.77 34.26
CA ASP A 224 -9.48 23.52 34.15
C ASP A 224 -8.97 22.46 35.14
N ASP A 225 -9.58 22.33 36.33
CA ASP A 225 -9.23 21.27 37.28
C ASP A 225 -9.70 19.88 36.79
N LEU A 226 -10.87 19.81 36.13
CA LEU A 226 -11.34 18.59 35.48
C LEU A 226 -10.45 18.22 34.30
N MET A 227 -10.04 19.18 33.48
CA MET A 227 -9.08 18.95 32.39
C MET A 227 -7.75 18.37 32.91
N VAL A 228 -7.22 18.87 34.03
CA VAL A 228 -6.02 18.29 34.67
C VAL A 228 -6.26 16.86 35.17
N LYS A 229 -7.42 16.58 35.79
CA LYS A 229 -7.80 15.22 36.24
C LYS A 229 -7.97 14.24 35.06
N LEU A 230 -8.54 14.69 33.94
CA LEU A 230 -8.68 13.89 32.72
C LEU A 230 -7.32 13.51 32.12
N GLU A 231 -6.39 14.47 32.09
CA GLU A 231 -5.03 14.29 31.58
C GLU A 231 -4.19 13.36 32.46
N ASP A 232 -4.25 13.50 33.79
CA ASP A 232 -3.60 12.60 34.77
C ASP A 232 -4.13 11.16 34.68
N LEU A 233 -5.46 10.97 34.68
CA LEU A 233 -6.06 9.64 34.56
C LEU A 233 -5.68 8.97 33.24
N ASN A 234 -5.66 9.73 32.13
CA ASN A 234 -5.26 9.19 30.84
C ASN A 234 -3.77 8.83 30.83
N THR A 235 -2.90 9.62 31.47
CA THR A 235 -1.48 9.28 31.69
C THR A 235 -1.35 7.94 32.42
N LYS A 236 -2.06 7.77 33.53
CA LYS A 236 -2.08 6.54 34.34
C LYS A 236 -2.54 5.32 33.53
N ILE A 237 -3.63 5.45 32.76
CA ILE A 237 -4.12 4.38 31.87
C ILE A 237 -3.11 4.07 30.75
N ASN A 238 -2.49 5.08 30.15
CA ASN A 238 -1.57 4.92 29.02
C ASN A 238 -0.26 4.20 29.37
N ARG A 239 0.21 4.30 30.62
CA ARG A 239 1.35 3.52 31.15
C ARG A 239 1.13 2.02 30.96
N PHE A 240 -0.04 1.50 31.35
CA PHE A 240 -0.41 0.11 31.17
C PHE A 240 -0.46 -0.31 29.69
N THR A 241 -1.00 0.52 28.79
CA THR A 241 -1.01 0.21 27.35
C THR A 241 0.39 0.00 26.78
N SER A 242 1.40 0.62 27.40
CA SER A 242 2.81 0.64 27.01
C SER A 242 3.66 -0.43 27.70
N GLY A 243 3.07 -1.25 28.59
CA GLY A 243 3.77 -2.32 29.32
C GLY A 243 4.37 -1.90 30.65
N LEU A 244 4.08 -0.69 31.15
CA LEU A 244 4.58 -0.20 32.45
C LEU A 244 3.70 -0.71 33.61
N TYR A 245 3.75 -2.02 33.84
CA TYR A 245 3.18 -2.71 35.01
C TYR A 245 4.27 -2.90 36.07
N THR A 246 3.93 -2.71 37.34
CA THR A 246 4.78 -3.11 38.49
C THR A 246 4.54 -4.56 38.89
N GLU A 247 3.33 -5.09 38.66
CA GLU A 247 2.93 -6.46 38.99
C GLU A 247 3.52 -7.49 38.01
N LYS A 248 4.44 -8.34 38.50
CA LYS A 248 5.07 -9.43 37.71
C LYS A 248 4.17 -10.67 37.60
N VAL A 249 3.04 -10.54 36.90
CA VAL A 249 2.17 -11.69 36.61
C VAL A 249 2.88 -12.68 35.69
N SER A 250 2.83 -13.97 36.03
CA SER A 250 3.47 -15.06 35.28
C SER A 250 2.41 -16.04 34.75
N PHE A 251 2.46 -16.38 33.46
CA PHE A 251 1.52 -17.32 32.81
C PHE A 251 2.23 -18.56 32.25
N GLY A 252 1.57 -19.73 32.31
CA GLY A 252 1.99 -20.97 31.67
C GLY A 252 1.92 -22.23 32.55
N LYS A 253 2.34 -23.39 32.01
CA LYS A 253 2.14 -24.72 32.64
C LYS A 253 3.13 -25.01 33.78
N PRO A 254 2.67 -25.42 34.98
CA PRO A 254 3.54 -25.76 36.11
C PRO A 254 4.56 -26.89 35.89
N ASN A 255 4.24 -27.87 35.03
CA ASN A 255 4.95 -29.16 34.96
C ASN A 255 5.76 -29.36 33.67
N THR A 256 6.53 -28.35 33.22
CA THR A 256 7.47 -28.51 32.07
C THR A 256 8.91 -28.15 32.46
N PRO A 257 9.93 -29.02 32.25
CA PRO A 257 11.29 -28.84 32.80
C PRO A 257 12.15 -27.66 32.29
N ASN A 258 11.58 -26.68 31.60
CA ASN A 258 12.28 -25.49 31.09
C ASN A 258 11.39 -24.22 31.23
N TYR A 259 10.63 -24.14 32.32
CA TYR A 259 9.66 -23.06 32.52
C TYR A 259 10.33 -21.70 32.73
N LYS A 260 9.98 -20.73 31.88
CA LYS A 260 10.45 -19.34 31.92
C LYS A 260 9.23 -18.44 32.13
N SER A 261 9.15 -17.71 33.24
CA SER A 261 8.03 -16.83 33.53
C SER A 261 7.96 -15.65 32.54
N ILE A 262 6.78 -15.41 32.00
CA ILE A 262 6.53 -14.39 30.99
C ILE A 262 6.16 -13.07 31.66
N ASP A 263 7.06 -12.09 31.61
CA ASP A 263 6.85 -10.72 32.10
C ASP A 263 6.00 -9.93 31.09
N ILE A 264 4.69 -9.81 31.37
CA ILE A 264 3.70 -9.18 30.47
C ILE A 264 4.11 -7.76 30.07
N GLY A 265 4.63 -6.99 31.03
CA GLY A 265 5.05 -5.62 30.81
C GLY A 265 6.18 -5.53 29.80
N LYS A 266 7.23 -6.36 29.99
CA LYS A 266 8.35 -6.45 29.03
C LYS A 266 7.93 -6.98 27.67
N GLU A 267 7.07 -7.99 27.57
CA GLU A 267 6.62 -8.50 26.27
C GLU A 267 5.79 -7.46 25.50
N ILE A 268 4.92 -6.68 26.18
CA ILE A 268 4.23 -5.54 25.55
C ILE A 268 5.25 -4.49 25.08
N ALA A 269 6.23 -4.15 25.91
CA ALA A 269 7.25 -3.16 25.57
C ALA A 269 8.11 -3.62 24.37
N LYS A 270 8.58 -4.88 24.35
CA LYS A 270 9.28 -5.52 23.22
C LYS A 270 8.48 -5.41 21.92
N ILE A 271 7.21 -5.83 21.93
CA ILE A 271 6.37 -5.78 20.73
C ILE A 271 6.20 -4.34 20.23
N ARG A 272 6.11 -3.37 21.15
CA ARG A 272 5.92 -1.95 20.80
C ARG A 272 7.19 -1.26 20.29
N SER A 273 8.39 -1.57 20.77
CA SER A 273 9.62 -0.82 20.40
C SER A 273 10.74 -1.66 19.79
N GLY A 274 10.80 -2.96 20.07
CA GLY A 274 11.84 -3.89 19.61
C GLY A 274 12.11 -3.89 18.10
N PRO A 275 11.07 -3.84 17.22
CA PRO A 275 11.30 -3.74 15.77
C PRO A 275 12.03 -2.44 15.38
N LEU A 276 11.62 -1.29 15.95
CA LEU A 276 12.26 0.00 15.67
C LEU A 276 13.69 0.06 16.24
N ILE A 277 13.89 -0.40 17.48
CA ILE A 277 15.22 -0.50 18.11
C ILE A 277 16.13 -1.39 17.28
N SER A 278 15.63 -2.54 16.80
CA SER A 278 16.37 -3.44 15.90
C SER A 278 16.78 -2.77 14.60
N HIS A 279 15.90 -1.99 13.97
CA HIS A 279 16.24 -1.24 12.76
C HIS A 279 17.27 -0.14 13.02
N ILE A 280 17.24 0.51 14.19
CA ILE A 280 18.21 1.54 14.58
C ILE A 280 19.57 0.92 14.89
N TYR A 281 19.63 -0.02 15.84
CA TYR A 281 20.85 -0.70 16.26
C TYR A 281 21.59 -1.33 15.08
N LYS A 282 20.90 -2.07 14.20
CA LYS A 282 21.55 -2.72 13.05
C LYS A 282 22.22 -1.72 12.12
N ARG A 283 21.62 -0.54 11.89
CA ARG A 283 22.23 0.53 11.06
C ARG A 283 23.42 1.21 11.76
N LEU A 284 23.31 1.51 13.05
CA LEU A 284 24.42 2.05 13.84
C LEU A 284 25.62 1.08 13.90
N LYS A 285 25.36 -0.21 14.18
CA LYS A 285 26.37 -1.27 14.22
C LYS A 285 27.04 -1.46 12.85
N THR A 286 26.28 -1.45 11.75
CA THR A 286 26.85 -1.52 10.39
C THR A 286 27.74 -0.32 10.07
N LYS A 287 27.36 0.91 10.46
CA LYS A 287 28.22 2.10 10.28
C LYS A 287 29.51 1.99 11.11
N LEU A 288 29.41 1.53 12.36
CA LEU A 288 30.57 1.32 13.24
C LEU A 288 31.51 0.22 12.71
N ASN A 289 30.96 -0.89 12.23
CA ASN A 289 31.72 -2.00 11.66
C ASN A 289 32.45 -1.59 10.36
N CYS A 290 31.80 -0.78 9.51
CA CYS A 290 32.44 -0.18 8.33
C CYS A 290 33.69 0.62 8.70
N LEU A 291 33.59 1.52 9.70
CA LEU A 291 34.70 2.38 10.07
C LEU A 291 35.87 1.60 10.70
N LYS A 292 35.58 0.47 11.35
CA LYS A 292 36.58 -0.49 11.83
C LYS A 292 37.22 -1.35 10.72
N SER A 293 36.72 -1.32 9.48
CA SER A 293 37.26 -2.13 8.38
C SER A 293 38.55 -1.55 7.77
N LYS A 294 39.43 -2.44 7.27
CA LYS A 294 40.66 -2.08 6.56
C LYS A 294 40.32 -1.30 5.27
N ARG A 295 41.22 -0.41 4.84
CA ARG A 295 41.00 0.60 3.78
C ARG A 295 40.36 0.06 2.49
N ALA A 296 40.69 -1.17 2.06
CA ALA A 296 40.13 -1.81 0.87
C ALA A 296 38.66 -2.29 1.02
N ALA A 297 38.20 -2.53 2.25
CA ALA A 297 36.84 -2.97 2.59
C ALA A 297 35.92 -1.80 3.00
N ARG A 298 36.27 -0.57 2.61
CA ARG A 298 35.45 0.64 2.84
C ARG A 298 34.67 1.09 1.60
N SER A 299 35.03 0.61 0.41
CA SER A 299 34.32 0.88 -0.85
C SER A 299 32.92 0.28 -0.92
N THR A 300 32.66 -0.78 -0.16
CA THR A 300 31.34 -1.44 -0.05
C THR A 300 30.45 -0.87 1.06
N CYS A 301 30.89 0.18 1.76
CA CYS A 301 30.12 0.79 2.84
C CYS A 301 29.02 1.72 2.33
N SER A 302 27.85 1.69 2.99
CA SER A 302 26.81 2.68 2.75
C SER A 302 27.27 4.10 3.13
N PRO A 303 27.17 5.08 2.22
CA PRO A 303 27.56 6.46 2.50
C PRO A 303 26.62 7.13 3.52
N LEU A 304 25.39 6.63 3.66
CA LEU A 304 24.30 7.11 4.52
C LEU A 304 24.78 7.70 5.86
N LYS A 305 24.47 8.98 6.08
CA LYS A 305 24.80 9.77 7.27
C LYS A 305 23.58 10.07 8.14
N TYR A 306 22.41 10.26 7.54
CA TYR A 306 21.19 10.64 8.24
C TYR A 306 20.05 9.70 7.87
N HIS A 307 19.29 9.24 8.87
CA HIS A 307 18.05 8.51 8.62
C HIS A 307 16.94 8.99 9.55
N ALA A 308 15.82 9.37 8.97
CA ALA A 308 14.66 9.95 9.66
C ALA A 308 13.44 9.03 9.68
N TYR A 309 12.60 9.19 10.71
CA TYR A 309 11.26 8.63 10.80
C TYR A 309 10.25 9.72 11.21
N SER A 310 9.21 9.94 10.39
CA SER A 310 8.02 10.71 10.77
C SER A 310 6.94 9.76 11.28
N SER A 311 6.51 9.97 12.53
CA SER A 311 5.85 8.96 13.35
C SER A 311 4.81 9.56 14.31
N HIS A 312 4.26 8.72 15.19
CA HIS A 312 3.24 9.09 16.17
C HIS A 312 3.83 9.23 17.59
N ASP A 313 3.09 9.91 18.46
CA ASP A 313 3.30 9.99 19.91
C ASP A 313 3.65 8.63 20.51
N MET A 314 2.80 7.63 20.23
CA MET A 314 2.96 6.27 20.74
C MET A 314 4.27 5.60 20.33
N THR A 315 4.84 5.97 19.19
CA THR A 315 6.10 5.43 18.66
C THR A 315 7.30 6.08 19.32
N LEU A 316 7.28 7.40 19.48
CA LEU A 316 8.34 8.14 20.17
C LEU A 316 8.39 7.80 21.67
N TYR A 317 7.24 7.72 22.34
CA TYR A 317 7.16 7.33 23.75
C TYR A 317 7.56 5.87 24.00
N ALA A 318 7.21 4.93 23.11
CA ALA A 318 7.65 3.55 23.25
C ALA A 318 9.18 3.42 23.12
N LEU A 319 9.81 4.24 22.28
CA LEU A 319 11.28 4.28 22.15
C LEU A 319 11.93 4.92 23.39
N LEU A 320 11.38 6.02 23.92
CA LEU A 320 11.82 6.63 25.18
C LEU A 320 11.69 5.66 26.36
N THR A 321 10.56 4.97 26.47
CA THR A 321 10.30 3.96 27.51
C THR A 321 11.34 2.83 27.49
N ALA A 322 11.71 2.35 26.30
CA ALA A 322 12.75 1.33 26.14
C ALA A 322 14.16 1.80 26.54
N MET A 323 14.40 3.11 26.58
CA MET A 323 15.64 3.72 27.06
C MET A 323 15.61 4.10 28.55
N GLY A 324 14.50 3.83 29.25
CA GLY A 324 14.28 4.29 30.62
C GLY A 324 13.98 5.80 30.74
N LEU A 325 13.56 6.43 29.64
CA LEU A 325 13.32 7.87 29.50
C LEU A 325 11.82 8.24 29.44
N GLN A 326 10.91 7.33 29.81
CA GLN A 326 9.46 7.58 29.82
C GLN A 326 9.06 8.86 30.60
N ASP A 327 9.76 9.18 31.68
CA ASP A 327 9.43 10.33 32.52
C ASP A 327 10.01 11.66 31.98
N VAL A 328 10.79 11.64 30.88
CA VAL A 328 11.19 12.87 30.15
C VAL A 328 9.97 13.59 29.57
N THR A 329 8.90 12.85 29.26
CA THR A 329 7.62 13.41 28.80
C THR A 329 6.56 13.42 29.90
N ALA A 330 6.92 13.25 31.18
CA ALA A 330 5.95 13.31 32.28
C ALA A 330 5.34 14.71 32.50
N SER A 331 6.01 15.77 32.04
CA SER A 331 5.47 17.13 31.98
C SER A 331 4.81 17.48 30.63
N ASP A 332 4.82 16.56 29.66
CA ASP A 332 4.11 16.70 28.38
C ASP A 332 2.67 16.17 28.49
N VAL A 333 1.85 16.53 27.50
CA VAL A 333 0.38 16.40 27.53
C VAL A 333 -0.10 14.93 27.46
N CYS A 334 -0.75 14.44 28.52
CA CYS A 334 -1.03 13.02 28.85
C CYS A 334 0.20 12.11 29.04
N GLY A 335 1.37 12.67 29.35
CA GLY A 335 2.63 11.92 29.43
C GLY A 335 3.19 11.49 28.07
N TRP A 336 2.48 11.77 26.97
CA TRP A 336 2.96 11.53 25.61
C TRP A 336 3.76 12.74 25.10
N PRO A 337 4.83 12.54 24.31
CA PRO A 337 5.62 13.63 23.74
C PRO A 337 4.76 14.67 23.03
N SER A 338 4.99 15.96 23.29
CA SER A 338 4.29 17.08 22.64
C SER A 338 4.36 17.06 21.09
N TYR A 339 3.49 17.83 20.42
CA TYR A 339 3.48 17.86 18.95
C TYR A 339 4.81 18.36 18.39
N ALA A 340 5.25 17.77 17.27
CA ALA A 340 6.59 17.93 16.71
C ALA A 340 7.78 17.57 17.65
N SER A 341 7.57 16.99 18.84
CA SER A 341 8.67 16.50 19.68
C SER A 341 9.52 15.47 18.91
N SER A 342 10.84 15.58 19.07
CA SER A 342 11.83 14.89 18.24
C SER A 342 13.00 14.32 19.06
N LEU A 343 13.37 13.08 18.79
CA LEU A 343 14.55 12.41 19.35
C LEU A 343 15.62 12.23 18.27
N PHE A 344 16.86 12.58 18.62
CA PHE A 344 18.05 12.33 17.79
C PHE A 344 19.02 11.42 18.55
N ILE A 345 19.52 10.40 17.87
CA ILE A 345 20.57 9.51 18.37
C ILE A 345 21.79 9.75 17.49
N GLU A 346 22.76 10.48 18.03
CA GLU A 346 24.02 10.83 17.36
C GLU A 346 25.09 9.77 17.65
N LEU A 347 25.69 9.22 16.61
CA LEU A 347 26.85 8.32 16.69
C LEU A 347 28.07 9.07 16.17
N SER A 348 29.14 9.10 16.98
CA SER A 348 30.31 9.97 16.81
C SER A 348 31.57 9.27 17.43
N ILE A 349 32.80 9.87 17.43
CA ILE A 349 34.02 9.19 18.02
C ILE A 349 34.84 9.83 19.24
N PHE A 350 34.83 11.15 19.55
CA PHE A 350 35.66 11.95 20.54
C PHE A 350 35.35 13.31 21.44
N TYR A 351 34.64 14.54 21.45
CA TYR A 351 33.50 15.45 20.88
C TYR A 351 33.82 16.95 20.89
N ARG A 352 33.27 17.67 19.89
CA ARG A 352 33.00 19.12 19.98
C ARG A 352 31.53 19.46 19.71
N ASN A 353 30.89 20.12 20.67
CA ASN A 353 29.43 20.36 20.71
C ASN A 353 28.96 21.41 19.67
N PRO A 354 28.14 21.05 18.66
CA PRO A 354 27.49 22.02 17.78
C PRO A 354 26.49 22.83 18.60
N SER A 355 26.83 24.10 18.87
CA SER A 355 26.26 24.93 19.94
C SER A 355 24.86 25.51 19.62
N VAL A 356 23.99 24.68 19.06
CA VAL A 356 22.62 25.01 18.66
C VAL A 356 21.68 24.85 19.87
N LYS A 357 21.37 25.96 20.54
CA LYS A 357 20.54 26.02 21.76
C LYS A 357 19.10 25.47 21.65
N LYS A 358 18.64 25.06 20.45
CA LYS A 358 17.26 24.53 20.21
C LYS A 358 17.05 23.07 20.66
N PHE A 359 18.09 22.30 21.00
CA PHE A 359 17.95 20.88 21.37
C PHE A 359 18.63 20.57 22.73
N GLU A 360 17.90 19.90 23.63
CA GLU A 360 18.42 19.42 24.92
C GLU A 360 19.19 18.09 24.74
N ASN A 361 20.35 17.96 25.39
CA ASN A 361 21.04 16.66 25.51
C ASN A 361 20.46 15.88 26.70
N ILE A 362 19.60 14.90 26.42
CA ILE A 362 18.97 14.03 27.42
C ILE A 362 19.78 12.76 27.76
N THR A 363 20.96 12.54 27.16
CA THR A 363 21.80 11.36 27.46
C THR A 363 22.18 11.24 28.95
N PRO A 364 22.45 12.32 29.71
CA PRO A 364 22.64 12.24 31.16
C PRO A 364 21.48 11.60 31.93
N LYS A 365 20.24 11.68 31.40
CA LYS A 365 19.02 11.13 32.02
C LYS A 365 18.88 9.62 31.79
N MET A 366 19.66 9.00 30.90
CA MET A 366 19.60 7.55 30.65
C MET A 366 20.25 6.76 31.80
N PRO A 367 19.57 5.76 32.41
CA PRO A 367 20.05 5.07 33.61
C PRO A 367 21.47 4.47 33.51
N PHE A 368 21.82 3.92 32.34
CA PHE A 368 23.11 3.27 32.09
C PHE A 368 24.22 4.21 31.60
N CYS A 369 23.93 5.51 31.44
CA CYS A 369 24.89 6.51 30.98
C CYS A 369 25.51 7.33 32.13
N HIS A 370 25.10 7.07 33.38
CA HIS A 370 25.72 7.60 34.60
C HIS A 370 25.93 9.13 34.60
N GLY A 371 24.92 9.90 34.16
CA GLY A 371 24.98 11.37 34.12
C GLY A 371 25.91 11.97 33.04
N LYS A 372 26.54 11.14 32.20
CA LYS A 372 27.45 11.63 31.15
C LYS A 372 26.68 12.20 29.96
N SER A 373 27.24 13.25 29.34
CA SER A 373 26.73 13.86 28.11
C SER A 373 26.83 12.96 26.87
N HIS A 374 27.58 11.87 26.96
CA HIS A 374 27.78 10.86 25.91
C HIS A 374 27.74 9.49 26.56
N CYS A 375 27.29 8.49 25.81
CA CYS A 375 27.14 7.12 26.30
C CYS A 375 27.91 6.13 25.41
N GLN A 376 28.44 5.06 26.00
CA GLN A 376 29.13 4.02 25.24
C GLN A 376 28.13 3.24 24.38
N PHE A 377 28.53 2.85 23.18
CA PHE A 377 27.64 2.20 22.20
C PHE A 377 27.08 0.86 22.73
N GLU A 378 27.85 0.19 23.56
CA GLU A 378 27.53 -1.05 24.27
C GLU A 378 26.27 -0.91 25.16
N VAL A 379 25.92 0.31 25.59
CA VAL A 379 24.64 0.59 26.29
C VAL A 379 23.46 0.49 25.32
N PHE A 380 23.62 0.97 24.08
CA PHE A 380 22.59 0.81 23.04
C PHE A 380 22.47 -0.65 22.57
N GLU A 381 23.59 -1.37 22.53
CA GLU A 381 23.63 -2.81 22.28
C GLU A 381 22.90 -3.61 23.38
N ARG A 382 23.06 -3.22 24.66
CA ARG A 382 22.27 -3.78 25.77
C ARG A 382 20.76 -3.55 25.58
N ILE A 383 20.36 -2.31 25.28
CA ILE A 383 18.94 -1.98 25.03
C ILE A 383 18.40 -2.77 23.83
N TYR A 384 19.19 -2.95 22.77
CA TYR A 384 18.83 -3.82 21.65
C TYR A 384 18.62 -5.28 22.09
N ASN A 385 19.51 -5.85 22.90
CA ASN A 385 19.40 -7.22 23.37
C ASN A 385 18.20 -7.43 24.32
N ASP A 386 17.95 -6.49 25.23
CA ASP A 386 16.78 -6.53 26.14
C ASP A 386 15.44 -6.45 25.36
N PHE A 387 15.46 -5.82 24.18
CA PHE A 387 14.30 -5.62 23.30
C PHE A 387 14.30 -6.48 22.02
N LEU A 388 15.19 -7.48 21.92
CA LEU A 388 15.28 -8.36 20.77
C LEU A 388 14.07 -9.31 20.67
N ILE A 389 13.65 -9.57 19.44
CA ILE A 389 12.67 -10.57 19.07
C ILE A 389 13.34 -11.44 17.99
N ASP A 390 13.57 -12.71 18.31
CA ASP A 390 14.46 -13.60 17.54
C ASP A 390 13.84 -14.09 16.21
N ILE A 391 12.51 -13.97 16.08
CA ILE A 391 11.73 -14.32 14.88
C ILE A 391 11.05 -13.06 14.29
N PRO A 392 10.66 -13.05 13.02
CA PRO A 392 9.95 -11.91 12.43
C PRO A 392 8.73 -11.47 13.27
N ILE A 393 8.58 -10.16 13.46
CA ILE A 393 7.52 -9.59 14.34
C ILE A 393 6.11 -10.08 13.96
N HIS A 394 5.84 -10.31 12.68
CA HIS A 394 4.56 -10.79 12.17
C HIS A 394 4.28 -12.28 12.50
N GLU A 395 5.30 -13.06 12.84
CA GLU A 395 5.20 -14.42 13.38
C GLU A 395 5.07 -14.37 14.91
N HIS A 396 5.94 -13.62 15.59
CA HIS A 396 5.87 -13.40 17.03
C HIS A 396 4.48 -12.89 17.47
N CYS A 397 3.86 -12.02 16.67
CA CYS A 397 2.52 -11.52 16.90
C CYS A 397 1.38 -12.57 16.76
N LYS A 398 1.66 -13.77 16.24
CA LYS A 398 0.75 -14.93 16.18
C LYS A 398 1.04 -15.95 17.29
N VAL A 399 2.17 -15.86 17.98
CA VAL A 399 2.51 -16.78 19.08
C VAL A 399 1.69 -16.39 20.32
N THR A 400 0.68 -17.20 20.63
CA THR A 400 -0.19 -17.03 21.81
C THR A 400 -0.36 -18.31 22.63
N SER A 401 0.20 -19.44 22.19
CA SER A 401 0.06 -20.76 22.85
C SER A 401 0.76 -20.84 24.21
N ASP A 402 1.75 -19.98 24.43
CA ASP A 402 2.42 -19.72 25.71
C ASP A 402 1.61 -18.83 26.66
N LEU A 403 0.57 -18.14 26.15
CA LEU A 403 -0.28 -17.20 26.88
C LEU A 403 -1.69 -17.74 27.20
N GLN A 404 -1.94 -19.04 26.99
CA GLN A 404 -3.26 -19.66 27.16
C GLN A 404 -3.41 -20.36 28.52
N GLU A 405 -4.33 -19.87 29.35
CA GLU A 405 -5.02 -20.69 30.36
C GLU A 405 -6.03 -21.63 29.68
N GLN A 406 -6.22 -22.83 30.23
CA GLN A 406 -7.21 -23.78 29.72
C GLN A 406 -8.61 -23.51 30.29
N THR A 407 -9.45 -22.82 29.52
CA THR A 407 -10.92 -22.88 29.66
C THR A 407 -11.53 -23.54 28.43
N LEU A 408 -11.47 -24.87 28.38
CA LEU A 408 -12.27 -25.68 27.45
C LEU A 408 -13.71 -25.82 27.98
N ALA A 409 -14.62 -26.20 27.07
CA ALA A 409 -16.02 -26.57 27.34
C ALA A 409 -16.98 -25.45 27.79
N GLN A 410 -17.35 -24.58 26.85
CA GLN A 410 -18.75 -24.15 26.64
C GLN A 410 -18.95 -23.64 25.19
N MET A 411 -20.18 -23.74 24.67
CA MET A 411 -20.61 -23.31 23.32
C MET A 411 -20.06 -24.07 22.08
N TYR A 412 -20.00 -25.41 22.10
CA TYR A 412 -19.93 -26.21 20.86
C TYR A 412 -20.84 -27.45 20.88
N THR A 413 -22.16 -27.25 21.02
CA THR A 413 -23.16 -28.30 20.74
C THR A 413 -24.58 -27.72 20.56
N LYS A 414 -25.06 -27.59 19.31
CA LYS A 414 -26.40 -28.05 18.88
C LYS A 414 -26.65 -27.79 17.38
N ILE A 415 -27.45 -28.69 16.79
CA ILE A 415 -28.15 -28.60 15.50
C ILE A 415 -27.25 -28.54 14.25
N ARG A 416 -26.87 -29.74 13.79
CA ARG A 416 -26.99 -30.16 12.39
C ARG A 416 -28.16 -31.17 12.31
N GLN A 417 -28.65 -31.42 11.10
CA GLN A 417 -29.71 -32.39 10.71
C GLN A 417 -31.18 -31.96 10.88
N LEU A 418 -31.87 -31.85 9.74
CA LEU A 418 -33.08 -32.61 9.38
C LEU A 418 -33.20 -32.65 7.84
N CYS A 419 -34.10 -33.46 7.26
CA CYS A 419 -33.94 -34.01 5.91
C CYS A 419 -35.07 -33.69 4.89
N ILE A 420 -34.68 -33.57 3.61
CA ILE A 420 -35.20 -34.23 2.38
C ILE A 420 -36.68 -34.75 2.42
N ILE A 421 -37.59 -34.44 1.48
CA ILE A 421 -37.94 -35.26 0.27
C ILE A 421 -38.96 -34.56 -0.69
N PHE A 422 -38.64 -34.57 -2.01
CA PHE A 422 -39.45 -34.59 -3.27
C PHE A 422 -40.87 -33.97 -3.43
N PHE A 423 -41.13 -33.29 -4.58
CA PHE A 423 -41.76 -33.90 -5.80
C PHE A 423 -41.67 -32.99 -7.08
N TYR A 424 -42.41 -33.28 -8.17
CA TYR A 424 -42.02 -33.05 -9.60
C TYR A 424 -43.04 -32.29 -10.51
N ILE A 425 -42.55 -31.43 -11.44
CA ILE A 425 -42.98 -31.19 -12.88
C ILE A 425 -44.45 -30.71 -13.16
N PRO A 426 -44.82 -29.99 -14.27
CA PRO A 426 -44.16 -29.72 -15.58
C PRO A 426 -44.02 -28.23 -16.02
N THR A 427 -43.64 -28.03 -17.29
CA THR A 427 -43.31 -26.78 -18.00
C THR A 427 -44.43 -26.23 -18.90
N THR A 428 -44.32 -24.96 -19.33
CA THR A 428 -44.71 -24.49 -20.69
C THR A 428 -44.03 -23.17 -21.04
N LEU A 429 -43.94 -22.84 -22.34
CA LEU A 429 -43.26 -21.64 -22.88
C LEU A 429 -44.19 -20.42 -22.92
N PHE A 430 -43.61 -19.21 -22.85
CA PHE A 430 -43.73 -18.27 -23.97
C PHE A 430 -42.51 -17.34 -24.11
N LEU A 431 -42.28 -16.82 -25.32
CA LEU A 431 -41.19 -15.90 -25.67
C LEU A 431 -41.70 -14.46 -25.70
N GLY A 432 -40.86 -13.51 -25.27
CA GLY A 432 -41.17 -12.09 -25.32
C GLY A 432 -39.91 -11.23 -25.22
N PHE A 433 -39.20 -11.07 -26.34
CA PHE A 433 -38.09 -10.13 -26.43
C PHE A 433 -38.61 -8.69 -26.45
N LEU A 434 -38.39 -7.95 -25.37
CA LEU A 434 -38.33 -6.49 -25.36
C LEU A 434 -37.11 -6.08 -24.53
N ASN A 435 -36.36 -5.10 -25.03
CA ASN A 435 -35.21 -4.56 -24.33
C ASN A 435 -35.70 -3.74 -23.13
N ALA A 436 -35.44 -4.24 -21.92
CA ALA A 436 -35.64 -3.52 -20.68
C ALA A 436 -34.28 -3.27 -20.03
N GLU A 437 -34.00 -2.02 -19.63
CA GLU A 437 -32.88 -1.73 -18.74
C GLU A 437 -33.13 -2.46 -17.41
N THR A 438 -32.17 -3.26 -16.94
CA THR A 438 -32.39 -4.12 -15.77
C THR A 438 -32.31 -3.33 -14.47
N GLU A 439 -33.48 -2.89 -13.99
CA GLU A 439 -33.63 -2.46 -12.59
C GLU A 439 -33.15 -3.59 -11.67
N VAL A 440 -32.22 -3.26 -10.78
CA VAL A 440 -31.71 -4.22 -9.79
C VAL A 440 -32.79 -4.42 -8.75
N SER A 441 -33.23 -5.68 -8.58
CA SER A 441 -34.23 -6.11 -7.58
C SER A 441 -34.04 -5.41 -6.23
N ASP A 442 -35.13 -4.93 -5.61
CA ASP A 442 -35.15 -4.27 -4.29
C ASP A 442 -34.44 -5.07 -3.19
N ASP A 443 -34.34 -6.40 -3.35
CA ASP A 443 -33.65 -7.28 -2.41
C ASP A 443 -32.14 -7.42 -2.63
N LEU A 444 -31.54 -6.71 -3.60
CA LEU A 444 -30.11 -6.72 -3.93
C LEU A 444 -29.44 -5.37 -3.64
N GLN A 445 -28.98 -5.16 -2.42
CA GLN A 445 -28.26 -3.95 -2.03
C GLN A 445 -26.81 -3.97 -2.53
N LEU A 446 -26.40 -2.99 -3.35
CA LEU A 446 -24.99 -2.77 -3.70
C LEU A 446 -24.21 -2.34 -2.44
N VAL A 447 -23.12 -3.04 -2.09
CA VAL A 447 -22.32 -2.79 -0.88
C VAL A 447 -20.84 -2.52 -1.12
N PHE A 448 -20.31 -2.85 -2.31
CA PHE A 448 -18.95 -2.51 -2.73
C PHE A 448 -18.78 -2.63 -4.26
N VAL A 449 -17.86 -1.85 -4.82
CA VAL A 449 -17.43 -1.90 -6.21
C VAL A 449 -15.90 -2.03 -6.25
N HIS A 450 -15.41 -2.93 -7.09
CA HIS A 450 -14.00 -3.01 -7.47
C HIS A 450 -13.87 -2.78 -8.97
N THR A 451 -12.87 -2.02 -9.40
CA THR A 451 -12.62 -1.70 -10.82
C THR A 451 -11.15 -1.85 -11.19
N VAL A 452 -10.90 -2.33 -12.40
CA VAL A 452 -9.56 -2.55 -12.96
C VAL A 452 -9.55 -2.15 -14.43
N TRP A 453 -8.88 -1.04 -14.76
CA TRP A 453 -8.84 -0.51 -16.13
C TRP A 453 -7.43 -0.50 -16.73
N ARG A 454 -7.37 -0.52 -18.07
CA ARG A 454 -6.18 -0.17 -18.87
C ARG A 454 -6.03 1.35 -18.87
N HIS A 455 -4.80 1.84 -19.05
CA HIS A 455 -4.58 3.26 -19.36
C HIS A 455 -5.20 3.66 -20.72
N GLY A 456 -5.22 4.97 -20.98
CA GLY A 456 -5.75 5.52 -22.23
C GLY A 456 -4.70 5.46 -23.34
N ASP A 457 -5.07 6.05 -24.47
CA ASP A 457 -4.20 6.25 -25.61
C ASP A 457 -2.87 6.95 -25.26
N ARG A 458 -1.82 6.59 -26.00
CA ARG A 458 -0.44 6.95 -25.70
C ARG A 458 0.46 6.90 -26.93
N SER A 459 1.60 7.56 -26.83
CA SER A 459 2.75 7.31 -27.70
C SER A 459 3.22 5.85 -27.64
N GLN A 460 3.85 5.37 -28.72
CA GLN A 460 4.58 4.10 -28.76
C GLN A 460 5.57 3.93 -27.59
N ASP A 461 5.82 2.70 -27.15
CA ASP A 461 6.70 2.35 -26.03
C ASP A 461 8.13 1.97 -26.50
N GLY A 462 8.79 2.90 -27.20
CA GLY A 462 10.17 2.76 -27.69
C GLY A 462 10.39 3.33 -29.09
N HIS A 463 11.53 3.01 -29.72
CA HIS A 463 11.94 3.47 -31.05
C HIS A 463 12.36 2.25 -31.89
N LEU A 464 11.92 2.16 -33.14
CA LEU A 464 12.36 1.14 -34.10
C LEU A 464 13.60 1.62 -34.87
N LYS A 465 14.54 0.76 -35.26
CA LYS A 465 15.81 1.24 -35.84
C LYS A 465 15.64 2.00 -37.18
N ASN A 466 14.58 1.68 -37.93
CA ASN A 466 14.11 2.44 -39.10
C ASN A 466 12.68 2.98 -38.83
N ASP A 467 12.47 3.65 -37.69
CA ASP A 467 11.19 4.28 -37.36
C ASP A 467 10.81 5.37 -38.38
N PRO A 468 9.61 5.38 -38.97
CA PRO A 468 9.20 6.44 -39.88
C PRO A 468 8.81 7.74 -39.15
N VAL A 469 8.58 7.71 -37.83
CA VAL A 469 8.23 8.89 -37.01
C VAL A 469 9.39 9.20 -36.05
N ASP A 470 10.00 10.38 -36.22
CA ASP A 470 11.08 10.83 -35.34
C ASP A 470 10.61 10.98 -33.88
N ALA A 471 11.50 10.66 -32.93
CA ALA A 471 11.22 10.74 -31.49
C ALA A 471 10.76 12.13 -31.02
N SER A 472 11.12 13.20 -31.74
CA SER A 472 10.76 14.57 -31.41
C SER A 472 9.34 14.98 -31.86
N GLU A 473 8.71 14.25 -32.79
CA GLU A 473 7.30 14.49 -33.20
C GLU A 473 6.30 14.07 -32.12
N TRP A 474 6.71 13.16 -31.22
CA TRP A 474 5.92 12.72 -30.06
C TRP A 474 5.89 13.78 -28.96
N ILE A 475 5.30 14.96 -29.25
CA ILE A 475 5.20 16.13 -28.34
C ILE A 475 3.96 16.11 -27.44
N LYS A 476 2.93 15.33 -27.80
CA LYS A 476 1.64 15.29 -27.09
C LYS A 476 1.79 14.80 -25.65
N GLY A 477 0.92 15.29 -24.75
CA GLY A 477 0.76 14.71 -23.39
C GLY A 477 1.90 14.95 -22.40
N GLY A 478 2.90 15.76 -22.77
CA GLY A 478 4.14 15.95 -22.01
C GLY A 478 5.39 15.50 -22.78
N GLY A 479 5.20 14.69 -23.82
CA GLY A 479 6.20 14.35 -24.82
C GLY A 479 7.10 13.15 -24.49
N GLY A 480 7.63 12.54 -25.54
CA GLY A 480 8.44 11.33 -25.49
C GLY A 480 7.63 10.03 -25.39
N TYR A 481 8.32 8.90 -25.46
CA TYR A 481 7.72 7.57 -25.56
C TYR A 481 7.03 7.08 -24.28
N GLY A 482 6.07 6.17 -24.46
CA GLY A 482 5.26 5.57 -23.40
C GLY A 482 4.36 6.52 -22.60
N GLN A 483 4.22 7.80 -22.98
CA GLN A 483 3.42 8.81 -22.27
C GLN A 483 1.96 8.85 -22.76
N LEU A 484 1.03 9.12 -21.84
CA LEU A 484 -0.41 9.24 -22.12
C LEU A 484 -0.69 10.50 -22.97
N SER A 485 -1.45 10.35 -24.05
CA SER A 485 -1.84 11.45 -24.93
C SER A 485 -3.00 12.27 -24.32
N PRO A 486 -3.26 13.50 -24.82
CA PRO A 486 -4.49 14.25 -24.50
C PRO A 486 -5.76 13.47 -24.86
N GLU A 487 -5.71 12.67 -25.92
CA GLU A 487 -6.76 11.74 -26.33
C GLU A 487 -6.98 10.65 -25.26
N GLY A 488 -5.91 10.08 -24.71
CA GLY A 488 -5.97 9.14 -23.59
C GLY A 488 -6.45 9.75 -22.27
N MET A 489 -6.17 11.03 -22.04
CA MET A 489 -6.76 11.79 -20.92
C MET A 489 -8.28 11.97 -21.13
N ALA A 490 -8.71 12.30 -22.35
CA ALA A 490 -10.13 12.45 -22.69
C ALA A 490 -10.90 11.13 -22.54
N GLN A 491 -10.34 10.01 -23.01
CA GLN A 491 -10.93 8.67 -22.83
C GLN A 491 -11.20 8.36 -21.35
N HIS A 492 -10.20 8.56 -20.48
CA HIS A 492 -10.41 8.35 -19.05
C HIS A 492 -11.41 9.33 -18.44
N PHE A 493 -11.44 10.59 -18.89
CA PHE A 493 -12.43 11.56 -18.46
C PHE A 493 -13.87 11.16 -18.85
N HIS A 494 -14.07 10.52 -20.02
CA HIS A 494 -15.37 9.96 -20.42
C HIS A 494 -15.74 8.72 -19.60
N LEU A 495 -14.81 7.78 -19.42
CA LEU A 495 -14.99 6.62 -18.53
C LEU A 495 -15.36 7.07 -17.11
N GLY A 496 -14.68 8.09 -16.58
CA GLY A 496 -15.00 8.72 -15.30
C GLY A 496 -16.43 9.28 -15.24
N LYS A 497 -16.91 9.92 -16.32
CA LYS A 497 -18.31 10.37 -16.40
C LYS A 497 -19.31 9.21 -16.41
N LYS A 498 -19.02 8.12 -17.12
CA LYS A 498 -19.85 6.89 -17.07
C LYS A 498 -19.90 6.30 -15.65
N LEU A 499 -18.77 6.31 -14.94
CA LEU A 499 -18.67 5.84 -13.55
C LEU A 499 -19.40 6.78 -12.56
N ARG A 500 -19.40 8.10 -12.79
CA ARG A 500 -20.27 9.06 -12.07
C ARG A 500 -21.74 8.75 -12.30
N ASP A 501 -22.16 8.62 -13.56
CA ASP A 501 -23.57 8.39 -13.88
C ASP A 501 -24.06 7.08 -13.28
N ARG A 502 -23.27 6.01 -13.41
CA ARG A 502 -23.57 4.72 -12.79
C ARG A 502 -23.67 4.83 -11.27
N TYR A 503 -22.61 5.27 -10.58
CA TYR A 503 -22.51 5.10 -9.12
C TYR A 503 -23.00 6.27 -8.27
N MET A 504 -23.18 7.47 -8.83
CA MET A 504 -23.71 8.65 -8.13
C MET A 504 -25.13 9.00 -8.59
N ASN A 505 -25.41 9.01 -9.90
CA ASN A 505 -26.72 9.42 -10.42
C ASN A 505 -27.75 8.29 -10.31
N LYS A 506 -27.43 7.12 -10.92
CA LYS A 506 -28.32 5.95 -11.02
C LYS A 506 -28.38 5.18 -9.70
N PHE A 507 -27.27 4.58 -9.26
CA PHE A 507 -27.23 3.79 -8.01
C PHE A 507 -27.29 4.62 -6.72
N LYS A 508 -26.97 5.93 -6.77
CA LYS A 508 -26.87 6.81 -5.58
C LYS A 508 -26.01 6.22 -4.45
N PHE A 509 -25.02 5.43 -4.84
CA PHE A 509 -24.18 4.62 -3.97
C PHE A 509 -23.00 5.43 -3.44
N LEU A 510 -22.35 6.21 -4.30
CA LEU A 510 -21.32 7.19 -3.94
C LEU A 510 -21.93 8.59 -3.75
N HIS A 511 -21.27 9.43 -2.94
CA HIS A 511 -21.59 10.85 -2.86
C HIS A 511 -21.32 11.58 -4.20
N PRO A 512 -22.08 12.64 -4.54
CA PRO A 512 -21.86 13.41 -5.78
C PRO A 512 -20.58 14.28 -5.76
N PHE A 513 -19.96 14.42 -4.59
CA PHE A 513 -18.64 15.00 -4.35
C PHE A 513 -17.69 13.91 -3.82
N TYR A 514 -16.37 14.13 -3.88
CA TYR A 514 -15.38 13.16 -3.40
C TYR A 514 -15.46 12.97 -1.89
N ASP A 515 -15.50 11.71 -1.45
CA ASP A 515 -15.38 11.30 -0.06
C ASP A 515 -14.20 10.33 0.06
N SER A 516 -13.12 10.77 0.69
CA SER A 516 -11.90 9.97 0.90
C SER A 516 -12.10 8.75 1.80
N GLN A 517 -13.26 8.63 2.47
CA GLN A 517 -13.63 7.42 3.19
C GLN A 517 -14.34 6.40 2.31
N GLN A 518 -14.94 6.82 1.19
CA GLN A 518 -15.67 5.95 0.26
C GLN A 518 -14.80 5.38 -0.86
N ILE A 519 -13.68 6.03 -1.19
CA ILE A 519 -12.97 5.83 -2.46
C ILE A 519 -11.47 5.66 -2.23
N TYR A 520 -10.90 4.62 -2.83
CA TYR A 520 -9.45 4.39 -2.91
C TYR A 520 -9.05 4.10 -4.36
N VAL A 521 -7.99 4.74 -4.84
CA VAL A 521 -7.44 4.49 -6.20
C VAL A 521 -5.98 4.07 -6.09
N ARG A 522 -5.65 2.90 -6.66
CA ARG A 522 -4.28 2.44 -6.88
C ARG A 522 -3.91 2.59 -8.35
N SER A 523 -2.63 2.82 -8.63
CA SER A 523 -2.02 2.81 -9.95
C SER A 523 -0.73 2.01 -9.90
N THR A 524 -0.28 1.45 -11.03
CA THR A 524 1.14 1.09 -11.17
C THR A 524 2.01 2.34 -11.17
N ASP A 525 3.27 2.21 -10.80
CA ASP A 525 4.26 3.29 -10.85
C ASP A 525 4.69 3.61 -12.31
N SER A 526 3.79 4.24 -13.06
CA SER A 526 3.99 4.65 -14.45
C SER A 526 3.18 5.92 -14.75
N ASN A 527 3.80 6.91 -15.40
CA ASN A 527 3.18 8.20 -15.72
C ASN A 527 1.82 8.03 -16.39
N ARG A 528 1.72 7.11 -17.37
CA ARG A 528 0.48 6.89 -18.12
C ARG A 528 -0.67 6.36 -17.27
N THR A 529 -0.42 5.39 -16.38
CA THR A 529 -1.47 4.87 -15.49
C THR A 529 -1.86 5.87 -14.41
N ILE A 530 -0.91 6.67 -13.90
CA ILE A 530 -1.19 7.73 -12.92
C ILE A 530 -2.04 8.84 -13.57
N ASN A 531 -1.66 9.30 -14.77
CA ASN A 531 -2.41 10.33 -15.50
C ASN A 531 -3.80 9.84 -15.96
N SER A 532 -3.94 8.57 -16.34
CA SER A 532 -5.23 7.91 -16.57
C SER A 532 -6.12 7.93 -15.33
N ALA A 533 -5.55 7.60 -14.16
CA ALA A 533 -6.29 7.59 -12.91
C ALA A 533 -6.77 9.00 -12.52
N LEU A 534 -5.89 10.00 -12.63
CA LEU A 534 -6.24 11.41 -12.43
C LEU A 534 -7.35 11.86 -13.38
N SER A 535 -7.24 11.55 -14.67
CA SER A 535 -8.23 11.94 -15.69
C SER A 535 -9.59 11.29 -15.45
N ASN A 536 -9.62 10.02 -15.03
CA ASN A 536 -10.85 9.32 -14.63
C ASN A 536 -11.47 9.95 -13.37
N MET A 537 -10.67 10.25 -12.35
CA MET A 537 -11.15 10.94 -11.16
C MET A 537 -11.70 12.35 -11.46
N LEU A 538 -11.10 13.08 -12.41
CA LEU A 538 -11.68 14.34 -12.89
C LEU A 538 -13.02 14.12 -13.58
N GLY A 539 -13.16 13.07 -14.40
CA GLY A 539 -14.44 12.69 -15.01
C GLY A 539 -15.51 12.31 -13.99
N MET A 540 -15.10 11.67 -12.88
CA MET A 540 -16.01 11.29 -11.80
C MET A 540 -16.45 12.46 -10.91
N PHE A 541 -15.56 13.42 -10.60
CA PHE A 541 -15.77 14.41 -9.52
C PHE A 541 -15.76 15.89 -9.94
N THR A 542 -15.49 16.21 -11.20
CA THR A 542 -15.62 17.58 -11.73
C THR A 542 -17.05 17.81 -12.20
N SER A 543 -17.88 18.48 -11.40
CA SER A 543 -19.25 18.86 -11.79
C SER A 543 -19.65 20.23 -11.24
N ASN A 544 -20.85 20.69 -11.59
CA ASN A 544 -21.46 21.88 -11.00
C ASN A 544 -21.85 21.68 -9.52
N ASP A 545 -21.82 20.45 -9.02
CA ASP A 545 -22.07 20.10 -7.61
C ASP A 545 -20.80 20.27 -6.75
N SER A 546 -19.62 20.37 -7.37
CA SER A 546 -18.33 20.52 -6.70
C SER A 546 -18.21 21.92 -6.10
N ARG A 547 -18.09 22.01 -4.78
CA ARG A 547 -18.25 23.26 -4.01
C ARG A 547 -16.91 24.01 -3.87
N PRO A 548 -16.79 25.25 -4.38
CA PRO A 548 -15.64 26.11 -4.10
C PRO A 548 -15.46 26.31 -2.58
N GLY A 549 -14.21 26.29 -2.12
CA GLY A 549 -13.85 26.47 -0.71
C GLY A 549 -14.14 25.28 0.20
N ILE A 550 -14.68 24.17 -0.33
CA ILE A 550 -14.96 22.93 0.41
C ILE A 550 -14.32 21.73 -0.28
N ASP A 551 -14.62 21.53 -1.57
CA ASP A 551 -14.09 20.41 -2.36
C ASP A 551 -12.79 20.80 -3.11
N TYR A 552 -12.62 22.08 -3.45
CA TYR A 552 -11.40 22.63 -4.03
C TYR A 552 -11.20 24.12 -3.66
N PRO A 553 -9.97 24.67 -3.74
CA PRO A 553 -9.70 26.08 -3.47
C PRO A 553 -10.54 27.06 -4.31
N ASP A 554 -11.23 27.99 -3.65
CA ASP A 554 -11.88 29.13 -4.31
C ASP A 554 -10.92 30.32 -4.35
N ILE A 555 -9.95 30.24 -5.27
CA ILE A 555 -8.94 31.30 -5.49
C ILE A 555 -8.79 31.58 -6.99
N GLU A 556 -8.42 32.81 -7.32
CA GLU A 556 -8.11 33.20 -8.70
C GLU A 556 -6.97 32.33 -9.26
N GLY A 557 -7.13 31.87 -10.51
CA GLY A 557 -6.19 30.97 -11.17
C GLY A 557 -6.34 29.48 -10.84
N TRP A 558 -7.14 29.08 -9.85
CA TRP A 558 -7.44 27.65 -9.64
C TRP A 558 -8.47 27.14 -10.66
N PRO A 559 -8.27 25.98 -11.31
CA PRO A 559 -9.25 25.46 -12.27
C PRO A 559 -10.54 25.03 -11.55
N ARG A 560 -11.68 25.62 -11.91
CA ARG A 560 -12.97 25.32 -11.25
C ARG A 560 -13.32 23.84 -11.39
N GLY A 561 -13.71 23.22 -10.27
CA GLY A 561 -14.04 21.80 -10.18
C GLY A 561 -12.84 20.86 -10.11
N PHE A 562 -11.61 21.33 -10.39
CA PHE A 562 -10.40 20.51 -10.26
C PHE A 562 -10.10 20.24 -8.79
N MET A 563 -10.17 18.96 -8.42
CA MET A 563 -9.88 18.45 -7.09
C MET A 563 -8.76 17.40 -7.19
N PRO A 564 -7.66 17.52 -6.44
CA PRO A 564 -6.57 16.55 -6.49
C PRO A 564 -6.91 15.31 -5.66
N LEU A 565 -7.38 14.24 -6.32
CA LEU A 565 -7.63 12.96 -5.66
C LEU A 565 -6.31 12.16 -5.47
N PRO A 566 -6.06 11.55 -4.30
CA PRO A 566 -4.90 10.70 -4.09
C PRO A 566 -4.91 9.45 -4.99
N ILE A 567 -3.89 9.33 -5.83
CA ILE A 567 -3.59 8.12 -6.60
C ILE A 567 -2.40 7.42 -5.93
N HIS A 568 -2.62 6.21 -5.42
CA HIS A 568 -1.60 5.48 -4.66
C HIS A 568 -0.80 4.53 -5.56
N THR A 569 0.53 4.59 -5.51
CA THR A 569 1.42 3.51 -5.98
C THR A 569 1.88 2.66 -4.79
N ALA A 570 2.46 1.48 -5.05
CA ALA A 570 2.85 0.52 -4.00
C ALA A 570 4.37 0.26 -3.99
N THR A 571 4.90 -0.22 -5.10
CA THR A 571 6.33 -0.48 -5.36
C THR A 571 6.68 0.01 -6.78
N SER A 572 7.94 -0.13 -7.20
CA SER A 572 8.32 0.22 -8.57
C SER A 572 7.60 -0.65 -9.60
N TYR A 573 7.46 -0.16 -10.83
CA TYR A 573 6.71 -0.85 -11.90
C TYR A 573 7.05 -2.34 -12.04
N LEU A 574 8.32 -2.72 -11.97
CA LEU A 574 8.78 -4.10 -12.14
C LEU A 574 8.63 -4.97 -10.87
N GLU A 575 8.32 -4.39 -9.72
CA GLU A 575 8.12 -5.09 -8.45
C GLU A 575 6.64 -5.27 -8.09
N ASP A 576 5.72 -4.52 -8.70
CA ASP A 576 4.28 -4.61 -8.44
C ASP A 576 3.63 -5.79 -9.16
N CYS A 577 3.91 -7.02 -8.72
CA CYS A 577 3.27 -8.24 -9.22
C CYS A 577 1.76 -8.36 -8.90
N MET A 578 1.11 -7.31 -8.37
CA MET A 578 -0.34 -7.28 -8.15
C MET A 578 -1.06 -6.43 -9.21
N ALA A 579 -0.46 -5.32 -9.65
CA ALA A 579 -1.01 -4.43 -10.66
C ALA A 579 -0.27 -4.49 -12.02
N ASN A 580 0.91 -5.11 -12.07
CA ASN A 580 1.69 -5.36 -13.29
C ASN A 580 1.89 -6.88 -13.50
N ALA A 581 1.15 -7.48 -14.45
CA ALA A 581 1.33 -8.88 -14.84
C ALA A 581 2.67 -9.20 -15.56
N PHE A 582 3.47 -8.18 -15.89
CA PHE A 582 4.84 -8.26 -16.38
C PHE A 582 5.91 -7.89 -15.33
N CYS A 583 5.59 -7.91 -14.03
CA CYS A 583 6.62 -7.78 -12.99
C CYS A 583 7.77 -8.79 -13.17
N ASN A 584 8.96 -8.49 -12.65
CA ASN A 584 10.12 -9.39 -12.69
C ASN A 584 9.77 -10.72 -11.99
N CYS A 585 9.93 -11.85 -12.67
CA CYS A 585 9.48 -13.13 -12.13
C CYS A 585 10.22 -14.33 -12.73
N ARG A 586 11.35 -14.70 -12.12
CA ARG A 586 12.23 -15.79 -12.58
C ARG A 586 11.51 -17.14 -12.72
N ARG A 587 10.54 -17.43 -11.85
CA ARG A 587 9.63 -18.59 -11.98
C ARG A 587 8.83 -18.56 -13.29
N ARG A 588 8.31 -17.39 -13.70
CA ARG A 588 7.52 -17.23 -14.93
C ARG A 588 8.41 -17.41 -16.16
N GLU A 589 9.63 -16.90 -16.13
CA GLU A 589 10.65 -17.11 -17.17
C GLU A 589 10.92 -18.62 -17.36
N SER A 590 11.27 -19.36 -16.29
CA SER A 590 11.46 -20.82 -16.37
C SER A 590 10.20 -21.61 -16.76
N LEU A 591 9.00 -21.14 -16.40
CA LEU A 591 7.75 -21.78 -16.83
C LEU A 591 7.48 -21.58 -18.32
N LEU A 592 7.81 -20.40 -18.88
CA LEU A 592 7.74 -20.12 -20.31
C LEU A 592 8.79 -20.95 -21.07
N GLU A 593 10.02 -21.06 -20.59
CA GLU A 593 11.05 -21.96 -21.15
C GLU A 593 10.62 -23.44 -21.21
N ILE A 594 9.75 -23.88 -20.30
CA ILE A 594 9.16 -25.23 -20.34
C ILE A 594 8.01 -25.25 -21.35
N ALA A 595 7.08 -24.30 -21.27
CA ALA A 595 5.91 -24.23 -22.14
C ALA A 595 6.28 -24.09 -23.64
N HIS A 596 7.35 -23.37 -23.97
CA HIS A 596 7.87 -23.22 -25.33
C HIS A 596 8.42 -24.51 -25.94
N LYS A 597 8.66 -25.56 -25.15
CA LYS A 597 8.98 -26.91 -25.65
C LYS A 597 7.73 -27.71 -26.02
N GLY A 598 6.54 -27.17 -25.76
CA GLY A 598 5.26 -27.75 -26.15
C GLY A 598 4.98 -27.62 -27.64
N GLU A 599 4.35 -28.64 -28.20
CA GLU A 599 4.11 -28.77 -29.65
C GLU A 599 3.37 -27.55 -30.24
N GLN A 600 2.35 -27.04 -29.54
CA GLN A 600 1.58 -25.86 -29.94
C GLN A 600 2.46 -24.63 -30.25
N PHE A 601 3.47 -24.38 -29.42
CA PHE A 601 4.37 -23.24 -29.58
C PHE A 601 5.43 -23.48 -30.65
N GLN A 602 5.96 -24.71 -30.74
CA GLN A 602 6.89 -25.09 -31.80
C GLN A 602 6.21 -25.04 -33.18
N ASN A 603 4.97 -25.51 -33.30
CA ASN A 603 4.19 -25.44 -34.53
C ASN A 603 3.87 -23.99 -34.93
N PHE A 604 3.66 -23.08 -33.97
CA PHE A 604 3.54 -21.65 -34.23
C PHE A 604 4.84 -21.04 -34.78
N LEU A 605 5.98 -21.26 -34.12
CA LEU A 605 7.28 -20.73 -34.56
C LEU A 605 7.75 -21.31 -35.91
N ASN A 606 7.39 -22.56 -36.20
CA ASN A 606 7.70 -23.21 -37.47
C ASN A 606 6.63 -22.93 -38.57
N SER A 607 5.60 -22.13 -38.29
CA SER A 607 4.57 -21.83 -39.28
C SER A 607 5.08 -20.84 -40.34
N GLU A 608 4.75 -21.10 -41.61
CA GLU A 608 5.13 -20.25 -42.73
C GLU A 608 4.71 -18.79 -42.53
N LYS A 609 3.51 -18.55 -41.98
CA LYS A 609 3.02 -17.20 -41.70
C LYS A 609 3.88 -16.47 -40.66
N TYR A 610 4.22 -17.11 -39.54
CA TYR A 610 5.11 -16.51 -38.54
C TYR A 610 6.49 -16.21 -39.13
N ILE A 611 7.08 -17.16 -39.87
CA ILE A 611 8.40 -17.01 -40.49
C ILE A 611 8.40 -15.86 -41.51
N ASN A 612 7.42 -15.80 -42.40
CA ASN A 612 7.33 -14.76 -43.43
C ASN A 612 7.14 -13.37 -42.81
N VAL A 613 6.23 -13.22 -41.84
CA VAL A 613 5.98 -11.94 -41.15
C VAL A 613 7.21 -11.49 -40.34
N THR A 614 7.81 -12.38 -39.54
CA THR A 614 8.98 -12.02 -38.71
C THR A 614 10.24 -11.74 -39.54
N THR A 615 10.43 -12.44 -40.67
CA THR A 615 11.51 -12.12 -41.62
C THR A 615 11.30 -10.75 -42.23
N HIS A 616 10.12 -10.49 -42.80
CA HIS A 616 9.82 -9.23 -43.48
C HIS A 616 9.96 -8.00 -42.57
N ILE A 617 9.40 -8.01 -41.35
CA ILE A 617 9.58 -6.89 -40.41
C ILE A 617 11.04 -6.75 -39.95
N SER A 618 11.82 -7.85 -39.92
CA SER A 618 13.24 -7.79 -39.56
C SER A 618 14.09 -7.12 -40.64
N GLU A 619 13.73 -7.30 -41.91
CA GLU A 619 14.33 -6.58 -43.05
C GLU A 619 13.94 -5.10 -43.01
N VAL A 620 12.64 -4.80 -42.93
CA VAL A 620 12.07 -3.44 -42.91
C VAL A 620 12.69 -2.57 -41.80
N PHE A 621 12.81 -3.12 -40.58
CA PHE A 621 13.35 -2.39 -39.43
C PHE A 621 14.81 -2.75 -39.11
N ASN A 622 15.52 -3.47 -39.98
CA ASN A 622 16.97 -3.77 -39.86
C ASN A 622 17.36 -4.33 -38.47
N THR A 623 16.48 -5.12 -37.86
CA THR A 623 16.52 -5.56 -36.47
C THR A 623 15.83 -6.91 -36.36
N THR A 624 16.44 -7.94 -35.76
CA THR A 624 15.82 -9.26 -35.65
C THR A 624 14.58 -9.23 -34.74
N PHE A 625 13.43 -9.59 -35.29
CA PHE A 625 12.19 -9.78 -34.56
C PHE A 625 11.82 -11.25 -34.36
N THR A 626 11.29 -11.55 -33.18
CA THR A 626 10.77 -12.85 -32.74
C THR A 626 9.53 -12.60 -31.88
N TRP A 627 8.88 -13.67 -31.42
CA TRP A 627 7.79 -13.61 -30.44
C TRP A 627 8.13 -12.76 -29.18
N GLU A 628 9.41 -12.59 -28.80
CA GLU A 628 9.80 -11.80 -27.61
C GLU A 628 9.66 -10.28 -27.79
N ASN A 629 9.79 -9.78 -29.01
CA ASN A 629 9.90 -8.35 -29.31
C ASN A 629 9.00 -7.87 -30.47
N LEU A 630 8.29 -8.77 -31.17
CA LEU A 630 7.27 -8.47 -32.19
C LEU A 630 6.24 -7.42 -31.73
N TRP A 631 5.88 -7.46 -30.44
CA TRP A 631 4.95 -6.50 -29.83
C TRP A 631 5.39 -5.04 -30.01
N LYS A 632 6.69 -4.77 -30.17
CA LYS A 632 7.21 -3.40 -30.41
C LYS A 632 6.83 -2.87 -31.79
N VAL A 633 6.84 -3.74 -32.82
CA VAL A 633 6.39 -3.37 -34.16
C VAL A 633 4.89 -3.14 -34.15
N HIS A 634 4.13 -4.03 -33.51
CA HIS A 634 2.69 -3.84 -33.32
C HIS A 634 2.35 -2.53 -32.59
N ASP A 635 3.06 -2.21 -31.50
CA ASP A 635 2.81 -1.02 -30.69
C ASP A 635 3.12 0.29 -31.44
N ALA A 636 4.27 0.33 -32.11
CA ALA A 636 4.66 1.45 -32.96
C ALA A 636 3.66 1.65 -34.11
N VAL A 637 3.42 0.61 -34.93
CA VAL A 637 2.49 0.68 -36.07
C VAL A 637 1.08 1.09 -35.61
N SER A 638 0.55 0.48 -34.55
CA SER A 638 -0.80 0.80 -34.06
C SER A 638 -0.95 2.24 -33.56
N THR A 639 0.06 2.78 -32.86
CA THR A 639 -0.01 4.16 -32.36
C THR A 639 0.36 5.20 -33.42
N GLN A 640 1.22 4.85 -34.39
CA GLN A 640 1.51 5.67 -35.56
C GLN A 640 0.28 5.81 -36.47
N LEU A 641 -0.53 4.76 -36.66
CA LEU A 641 -1.80 4.88 -37.38
C LEU A 641 -2.81 5.82 -36.69
N VAL A 642 -2.75 5.96 -35.36
CA VAL A 642 -3.64 6.86 -34.60
C VAL A 642 -3.17 8.31 -34.65
N HIS A 643 -1.86 8.57 -34.62
CA HIS A 643 -1.32 9.92 -34.48
C HIS A 643 -0.64 10.51 -35.72
N PHE A 644 -0.13 9.68 -36.62
CA PHE A 644 0.65 10.05 -37.80
C PHE A 644 0.31 9.18 -39.04
N PRO A 645 -0.98 8.92 -39.36
CA PRO A 645 -1.35 7.99 -40.43
C PRO A 645 -0.70 8.36 -41.77
N GLU A 646 -0.68 9.64 -42.15
CA GLU A 646 -0.06 10.11 -43.39
C GLU A 646 1.45 9.79 -43.49
N ILE A 647 2.18 9.77 -42.37
CA ILE A 647 3.62 9.46 -42.38
C ILE A 647 3.84 7.95 -42.62
N LEU A 648 2.98 7.12 -42.03
CA LEU A 648 3.06 5.66 -42.09
C LEU A 648 2.48 5.11 -43.41
N GLU A 649 1.35 5.66 -43.89
CA GLU A 649 0.71 5.25 -45.15
C GLU A 649 1.55 5.57 -46.39
N ASN A 650 2.43 6.57 -46.31
CA ASN A 650 3.40 6.89 -47.36
C ASN A 650 4.66 5.99 -47.35
N GLN A 651 4.80 5.05 -46.40
CA GLN A 651 5.95 4.15 -46.36
C GLN A 651 5.81 3.02 -47.39
N SER A 652 6.85 2.81 -48.21
CA SER A 652 6.83 1.81 -49.30
C SER A 652 6.73 0.34 -48.83
N TRP A 653 6.87 0.09 -47.54
CA TRP A 653 6.71 -1.23 -46.91
C TRP A 653 5.36 -1.38 -46.17
N TYR A 654 4.63 -0.29 -45.94
CA TYR A 654 3.37 -0.34 -45.21
C TYR A 654 2.21 -0.79 -46.12
N SER A 655 1.28 -1.53 -45.54
CA SER A 655 -0.04 -1.77 -46.11
C SER A 655 -1.04 -2.14 -45.01
N PRO A 656 -2.36 -2.03 -45.25
CA PRO A 656 -3.37 -2.55 -44.33
C PRO A 656 -3.20 -4.04 -44.02
N GLN A 657 -2.75 -4.83 -45.02
CA GLN A 657 -2.46 -6.26 -44.85
C GLN A 657 -1.27 -6.50 -43.90
N PHE A 658 -0.17 -5.75 -44.07
CA PHE A 658 0.97 -5.76 -43.15
C PHE A 658 0.53 -5.47 -41.70
N SER A 659 -0.35 -4.48 -41.51
CA SER A 659 -0.86 -4.13 -40.18
C SER A 659 -1.65 -5.28 -39.55
N GLU A 660 -2.59 -5.90 -40.28
CA GLU A 660 -3.36 -7.03 -39.76
C GLU A 660 -2.51 -8.29 -39.54
N ASP A 661 -1.50 -8.57 -40.38
CA ASP A 661 -0.60 -9.72 -40.19
C ASP A 661 0.30 -9.56 -38.95
N VAL A 662 0.88 -8.36 -38.72
CA VAL A 662 1.64 -8.05 -37.49
C VAL A 662 0.75 -8.18 -36.26
N LYS A 663 -0.50 -7.69 -36.34
CA LYS A 663 -1.52 -7.74 -35.28
C LYS A 663 -2.00 -9.16 -34.99
N GLU A 664 -2.18 -10.01 -36.00
CA GLU A 664 -2.51 -11.42 -35.82
C GLU A 664 -1.35 -12.18 -35.15
N MET A 665 -0.12 -12.00 -35.64
CA MET A 665 1.05 -12.66 -35.03
C MET A 665 1.30 -12.18 -33.59
N ASN A 666 1.08 -10.89 -33.30
CA ASN A 666 1.14 -10.34 -31.95
C ASN A 666 0.01 -10.91 -31.06
N ARG A 667 -1.23 -11.00 -31.57
CA ARG A 667 -2.37 -11.63 -30.88
C ARG A 667 -2.07 -13.07 -30.48
N LEU A 668 -1.54 -13.90 -31.38
CA LEU A 668 -1.19 -15.29 -31.08
C LEU A 668 -0.06 -15.35 -30.05
N THR A 669 0.98 -14.54 -30.22
CA THR A 669 2.09 -14.37 -29.26
C THR A 669 1.59 -14.01 -27.84
N ASN A 670 0.60 -13.12 -27.75
CA ASN A 670 0.00 -12.70 -26.48
C ASN A 670 -0.72 -13.84 -25.74
N THR A 671 -1.25 -14.85 -26.44
CA THR A 671 -1.85 -16.03 -25.78
C THR A 671 -0.80 -16.83 -25.01
N PHE A 672 0.34 -17.12 -25.65
CA PHE A 672 1.47 -17.85 -25.06
C PHE A 672 2.07 -17.08 -23.88
N ILE A 673 2.36 -15.78 -24.07
CA ILE A 673 2.85 -14.87 -23.02
C ILE A 673 1.91 -14.84 -21.81
N SER A 674 0.59 -14.94 -22.02
CA SER A 674 -0.42 -14.96 -20.96
C SER A 674 -0.58 -16.33 -20.28
N GLY A 675 0.07 -17.38 -20.77
CA GLY A 675 0.01 -18.74 -20.23
C GLY A 675 -1.10 -19.61 -20.81
N LEU A 676 -1.76 -19.20 -21.90
CA LEU A 676 -2.98 -19.83 -22.44
C LEU A 676 -2.69 -21.07 -23.33
N TYR A 677 -1.71 -21.88 -22.93
CA TYR A 677 -1.29 -23.09 -23.65
C TYR A 677 -2.38 -24.17 -23.63
N ASP A 678 -2.49 -24.91 -24.74
CA ASP A 678 -3.32 -26.10 -24.91
C ASP A 678 -2.56 -27.13 -25.79
N PRO A 679 -2.19 -28.32 -25.29
CA PRO A 679 -2.47 -28.86 -23.96
C PRO A 679 -1.80 -28.06 -22.83
N ALA A 680 -2.53 -27.88 -21.73
CA ALA A 680 -2.09 -27.11 -20.56
C ALA A 680 -0.90 -27.72 -19.78
N VAL A 681 -0.48 -28.95 -20.12
CA VAL A 681 0.60 -29.70 -19.46
C VAL A 681 1.76 -29.90 -20.45
N VAL A 682 2.95 -29.44 -20.07
CA VAL A 682 4.17 -29.58 -20.88
C VAL A 682 5.29 -30.12 -19.97
N GLN A 683 5.99 -31.17 -20.42
CA GLN A 683 7.01 -31.89 -19.64
C GLN A 683 6.54 -32.28 -18.22
N GLY A 684 5.29 -32.74 -18.11
CA GLY A 684 4.65 -33.15 -16.85
C GLY A 684 4.21 -32.01 -15.94
N ILE A 685 4.40 -30.74 -16.30
CA ILE A 685 4.05 -29.57 -15.48
C ILE A 685 2.84 -28.85 -16.10
N ASN A 686 1.83 -28.51 -15.30
CA ASN A 686 0.70 -27.68 -15.74
C ASN A 686 1.14 -26.20 -15.86
N VAL A 687 1.82 -25.89 -16.96
CA VAL A 687 2.39 -24.57 -17.24
C VAL A 687 1.31 -23.48 -17.27
N ARG A 688 0.10 -23.77 -17.78
CA ARG A 688 -1.00 -22.81 -17.80
C ARG A 688 -1.38 -22.33 -16.39
N ARG A 689 -1.67 -23.26 -15.47
CA ARG A 689 -2.07 -22.91 -14.09
C ARG A 689 -0.94 -22.19 -13.36
N GLU A 690 0.30 -22.65 -13.51
CA GLU A 690 1.45 -22.06 -12.80
C GLU A 690 1.83 -20.68 -13.37
N ILE A 691 1.72 -20.43 -14.68
CA ILE A 691 1.88 -19.08 -15.26
C ILE A 691 0.74 -18.16 -14.80
N LEU A 692 -0.51 -18.62 -14.79
CA LEU A 692 -1.65 -17.83 -14.31
C LEU A 692 -1.51 -17.44 -12.83
N LYS A 693 -0.96 -18.31 -11.97
CA LYS A 693 -0.53 -17.96 -10.59
C LYS A 693 0.48 -16.81 -10.55
N THR A 694 1.39 -16.70 -11.53
CA THR A 694 2.38 -15.59 -11.62
C THR A 694 1.86 -14.32 -12.30
N ARG A 695 0.64 -14.31 -12.83
CA ARG A 695 0.06 -13.18 -13.59
C ARG A 695 -1.19 -12.60 -12.92
N GLY A 696 -2.38 -13.18 -13.18
CA GLY A 696 -3.64 -12.69 -12.61
C GLY A 696 -3.93 -13.20 -11.19
N GLY A 697 -3.25 -14.29 -10.78
CA GLY A 697 -3.39 -14.94 -9.47
C GLY A 697 -3.32 -13.99 -8.26
N PRO A 698 -2.34 -13.08 -8.16
CA PRO A 698 -2.23 -12.12 -7.06
C PRO A 698 -3.41 -11.14 -7.03
N LEU A 699 -3.84 -10.63 -8.19
CA LEU A 699 -4.92 -9.64 -8.31
C LEU A 699 -6.28 -10.25 -7.95
N VAL A 700 -6.61 -11.44 -8.47
CA VAL A 700 -7.88 -12.12 -8.12
C VAL A 700 -7.94 -12.46 -6.61
N ASN A 701 -6.80 -12.79 -5.98
CA ASN A 701 -6.73 -13.09 -4.56
C ASN A 701 -6.99 -11.85 -3.69
N GLU A 702 -6.47 -10.70 -4.11
CA GLU A 702 -6.70 -9.43 -3.41
C GLU A 702 -8.15 -8.95 -3.58
N ILE A 703 -8.70 -9.01 -4.80
CA ILE A 703 -10.12 -8.75 -5.07
C ILE A 703 -11.00 -9.62 -4.18
N ALA A 704 -10.82 -10.95 -4.23
CA ALA A 704 -11.59 -11.89 -3.42
C ALA A 704 -11.49 -11.61 -1.92
N THR A 705 -10.29 -11.23 -1.43
CA THR A 705 -10.06 -10.94 -0.01
C THR A 705 -10.75 -9.64 0.43
N ARG A 706 -10.81 -8.62 -0.43
CA ARG A 706 -11.58 -7.39 -0.19
C ARG A 706 -13.08 -7.66 -0.27
N MET A 707 -13.56 -8.37 -1.30
CA MET A 707 -14.97 -8.76 -1.44
C MET A 707 -15.47 -9.55 -0.21
N ARG A 708 -14.72 -10.56 0.22
CA ARG A 708 -15.01 -11.36 1.42
C ARG A 708 -14.95 -10.53 2.71
N THR A 709 -14.23 -9.43 2.73
CA THR A 709 -14.20 -8.50 3.89
C THR A 709 -15.40 -7.57 3.88
N LYS A 710 -15.73 -6.95 2.74
CA LYS A 710 -16.94 -6.14 2.57
C LYS A 710 -18.22 -6.93 2.79
N ALA A 711 -18.30 -8.17 2.30
CA ALA A 711 -19.42 -9.08 2.56
C ALA A 711 -19.60 -9.39 4.06
N ARG A 712 -18.51 -9.58 4.80
CA ARG A 712 -18.54 -9.76 6.26
C ARG A 712 -18.98 -8.48 6.99
N CYS A 713 -18.50 -7.32 6.54
CA CYS A 713 -18.89 -6.02 7.08
C CYS A 713 -20.37 -5.69 6.84
N ALA A 714 -20.89 -5.93 5.63
CA ALA A 714 -22.32 -5.77 5.32
C ALA A 714 -23.20 -6.65 6.22
N LYS A 715 -22.80 -7.92 6.40
CA LYS A 715 -23.53 -8.88 7.25
C LYS A 715 -23.40 -8.61 8.76
N ASN A 716 -22.36 -7.92 9.22
CA ASN A 716 -22.21 -7.52 10.61
C ASN A 716 -21.35 -6.24 10.76
N PRO A 717 -21.97 -5.05 10.67
CA PRO A 717 -21.25 -3.78 10.76
C PRO A 717 -20.47 -3.60 12.06
N THR A 718 -20.96 -4.14 13.18
CA THR A 718 -20.28 -4.02 14.51
C THR A 718 -18.96 -4.78 14.61
N LYS A 719 -18.61 -5.59 13.60
CA LYS A 719 -17.33 -6.30 13.47
C LYS A 719 -16.44 -5.76 12.34
N CYS A 720 -16.86 -4.66 11.70
CA CYS A 720 -16.07 -3.94 10.72
C CYS A 720 -15.25 -2.83 11.40
N ASP A 721 -14.13 -2.43 10.80
CA ASP A 721 -13.48 -1.17 11.13
C ASP A 721 -14.01 -0.03 10.24
N ASN A 722 -13.85 1.22 10.68
CA ASN A 722 -14.40 2.40 9.98
C ASN A 722 -13.94 2.50 8.51
N TYR A 723 -12.72 2.05 8.18
CA TYR A 723 -12.22 2.09 6.80
C TYR A 723 -12.96 1.08 5.93
N HIS A 724 -12.99 -0.19 6.33
CA HIS A 724 -13.74 -1.21 5.58
C HIS A 724 -15.26 -1.00 5.61
N GLN A 725 -15.79 -0.28 6.61
CA GLN A 725 -17.20 0.09 6.66
C GLN A 725 -17.51 1.13 5.59
N ASN A 726 -16.76 2.24 5.58
CA ASN A 726 -17.06 3.40 4.74
C ASN A 726 -16.57 3.23 3.29
N LEU A 727 -15.50 2.46 3.04
CA LEU A 727 -14.95 2.22 1.71
C LEU A 727 -15.96 1.50 0.82
N LYS A 728 -16.41 2.16 -0.24
CA LYS A 728 -17.42 1.69 -1.19
C LYS A 728 -16.85 1.30 -2.55
N TYR A 729 -15.78 1.96 -2.99
CA TYR A 729 -15.23 1.82 -4.34
C TYR A 729 -13.70 1.73 -4.27
N TYR A 730 -13.12 0.72 -4.92
CA TYR A 730 -11.67 0.54 -5.03
C TYR A 730 -11.26 0.36 -6.48
N ALA A 731 -10.33 1.20 -6.96
CA ALA A 731 -9.85 1.18 -8.33
C ALA A 731 -8.39 0.76 -8.49
N TYR A 732 -8.07 0.16 -9.63
CA TYR A 732 -6.73 -0.09 -10.14
C TYR A 732 -6.57 0.48 -11.55
N SER A 733 -5.66 1.44 -11.70
CA SER A 733 -5.19 1.94 -12.99
C SER A 733 -3.97 1.16 -13.46
N THR A 734 -4.12 0.41 -14.56
CA THR A 734 -3.18 -0.63 -14.98
C THR A 734 -3.00 -0.67 -16.50
N HIS A 735 -2.70 -1.83 -17.05
CA HIS A 735 -2.30 -2.06 -18.44
C HIS A 735 -3.13 -3.19 -19.04
N ASP A 736 -3.17 -3.23 -20.36
CA ASP A 736 -3.70 -4.31 -21.21
C ASP A 736 -3.39 -5.70 -20.62
N HIS A 737 -2.12 -5.98 -20.39
CA HIS A 737 -1.63 -7.27 -19.91
C HIS A 737 -2.09 -7.63 -18.49
N THR A 738 -2.53 -6.66 -17.67
CA THR A 738 -3.08 -6.90 -16.33
C THR A 738 -4.58 -7.14 -16.40
N VAL A 739 -5.32 -6.33 -17.16
CA VAL A 739 -6.75 -6.52 -17.44
C VAL A 739 -6.97 -7.90 -18.09
N PHE A 740 -6.20 -8.23 -19.13
CA PHE A 740 -6.24 -9.52 -19.81
C PHE A 740 -5.85 -10.69 -18.88
N ALA A 741 -4.84 -10.53 -18.02
CA ALA A 741 -4.45 -11.56 -17.05
C ALA A 741 -5.53 -11.85 -16.00
N LEU A 742 -6.35 -10.85 -15.63
CA LEU A 742 -7.51 -11.06 -14.76
C LEU A 742 -8.60 -11.85 -15.49
N LEU A 743 -8.93 -11.49 -16.73
CA LEU A 743 -9.91 -12.24 -17.55
C LEU A 743 -9.48 -13.69 -17.80
N ALA A 744 -8.19 -13.93 -18.06
CA ALA A 744 -7.59 -15.25 -18.26
C ALA A 744 -7.63 -16.15 -17.01
N VAL A 745 -7.55 -15.56 -15.80
CA VAL A 745 -7.70 -16.26 -14.52
C VAL A 745 -9.17 -16.57 -14.21
N LEU A 746 -10.10 -15.77 -14.74
CA LEU A 746 -11.54 -15.99 -14.66
C LEU A 746 -12.06 -16.95 -15.77
N GLY A 747 -11.22 -17.27 -16.76
CA GLY A 747 -11.55 -18.14 -17.90
C GLY A 747 -12.49 -17.50 -18.92
N ILE A 748 -12.47 -16.17 -19.03
CA ILE A 748 -13.34 -15.38 -19.91
C ILE A 748 -12.55 -14.45 -20.85
N GLU A 749 -11.26 -14.70 -21.05
CA GLU A 749 -10.37 -13.90 -21.91
C GLU A 749 -10.88 -13.71 -23.35
N GLY A 750 -11.67 -14.66 -23.86
CA GLY A 750 -12.26 -14.61 -25.20
C GLY A 750 -13.42 -13.62 -25.38
N ILE A 751 -13.74 -12.78 -24.38
CA ILE A 751 -14.61 -11.61 -24.59
C ILE A 751 -13.89 -10.49 -25.36
N VAL A 752 -12.57 -10.33 -25.17
CA VAL A 752 -11.82 -9.18 -25.67
C VAL A 752 -11.74 -9.23 -27.20
N GLY A 753 -12.39 -8.28 -27.87
CA GLY A 753 -12.53 -8.26 -29.33
C GLY A 753 -13.37 -9.41 -29.93
N GLY A 754 -13.96 -10.27 -29.09
CA GLY A 754 -14.71 -11.47 -29.48
C GLY A 754 -13.84 -12.68 -29.86
N LYS A 755 -14.51 -13.83 -30.05
CA LYS A 755 -13.86 -15.15 -30.25
C LYS A 755 -12.83 -15.20 -31.39
N GLU A 756 -13.15 -14.59 -32.53
CA GLU A 756 -12.24 -14.53 -33.69
C GLU A 756 -10.93 -13.79 -33.38
N LYS A 757 -10.94 -12.92 -32.36
CA LYS A 757 -9.80 -12.13 -31.89
C LYS A 757 -9.23 -12.63 -30.55
N TYR A 758 -9.44 -13.91 -30.20
CA TYR A 758 -8.85 -14.54 -29.02
C TYR A 758 -7.35 -14.23 -28.88
N GLY A 759 -6.95 -13.65 -27.75
CA GLY A 759 -5.58 -13.17 -27.50
C GLY A 759 -5.35 -11.67 -27.77
N GLN A 760 -6.32 -10.95 -28.32
CA GLN A 760 -6.25 -9.49 -28.42
C GLN A 760 -6.16 -8.89 -27.01
N TRP A 761 -5.33 -7.86 -26.86
CA TRP A 761 -5.27 -7.08 -25.63
C TRP A 761 -6.41 -6.05 -25.58
N PRO A 762 -7.00 -5.77 -24.40
CA PRO A 762 -8.10 -4.82 -24.25
C PRO A 762 -7.76 -3.44 -24.81
N ASP A 763 -8.73 -2.78 -25.44
CA ASP A 763 -8.53 -1.47 -26.07
C ASP A 763 -8.30 -0.36 -25.02
N TYR A 764 -7.94 0.85 -25.46
CA TYR A 764 -7.57 1.91 -24.53
C TYR A 764 -8.75 2.34 -23.65
N ALA A 765 -8.46 2.58 -22.37
CA ALA A 765 -9.46 2.79 -21.31
C ALA A 765 -10.49 1.66 -21.13
N ALA A 766 -10.21 0.42 -21.57
CA ALA A 766 -11.00 -0.76 -21.18
C ALA A 766 -11.11 -0.89 -19.66
N ASP A 767 -12.28 -1.25 -19.14
CA ASP A 767 -12.55 -1.36 -17.69
C ASP A 767 -13.32 -2.65 -17.34
N ILE A 768 -12.92 -3.27 -16.24
CA ILE A 768 -13.60 -4.39 -15.57
C ILE A 768 -14.25 -3.84 -14.30
N LEU A 769 -15.58 -3.93 -14.19
CA LEU A 769 -16.30 -3.66 -12.95
C LEU A 769 -16.70 -4.96 -12.27
N ILE A 770 -16.52 -5.03 -10.95
CA ILE A 770 -16.98 -6.14 -10.12
C ILE A 770 -17.81 -5.54 -8.98
N GLU A 771 -19.12 -5.72 -9.07
CA GLU A 771 -20.12 -5.16 -8.17
C GLU A 771 -20.54 -6.22 -7.15
N LEU A 772 -20.35 -5.95 -5.85
CA LEU A 772 -20.72 -6.84 -4.76
C LEU A 772 -22.06 -6.40 -4.16
N PHE A 773 -23.02 -7.31 -4.17
CA PHE A 773 -24.35 -7.14 -3.61
C PHE A 773 -24.52 -7.98 -2.34
N HIS A 774 -25.30 -7.45 -1.40
CA HIS A 774 -25.87 -8.22 -0.30
C HIS A 774 -27.34 -8.47 -0.59
N ASN A 775 -27.72 -9.74 -0.75
CA ASN A 775 -29.11 -10.11 -0.95
C ASN A 775 -29.83 -10.17 0.41
N SER A 776 -30.81 -9.30 0.64
CA SER A 776 -31.50 -9.16 1.92
C SER A 776 -32.41 -10.36 2.25
N THR A 777 -33.02 -10.97 1.22
CA THR A 777 -33.90 -12.14 1.36
C THR A 777 -33.16 -13.39 1.85
N SER A 778 -31.97 -13.67 1.31
CA SER A 778 -31.18 -14.88 1.61
C SER A 778 -30.01 -14.66 2.58
N GLY A 779 -29.67 -13.39 2.86
CA GLY A 779 -28.52 -12.99 3.67
C GLY A 779 -27.17 -13.45 3.10
N GLN A 780 -27.09 -13.73 1.79
CA GLN A 780 -25.88 -14.15 1.08
C GLN A 780 -25.24 -12.99 0.29
N PRO A 781 -23.91 -12.96 0.14
CA PRO A 781 -23.24 -12.10 -0.83
C PRO A 781 -23.24 -12.73 -2.23
N CYS A 782 -23.55 -11.92 -3.24
CA CYS A 782 -23.39 -12.27 -4.65
C CYS A 782 -22.68 -11.12 -5.39
N PHE A 783 -22.13 -11.40 -6.56
CA PHE A 783 -21.47 -10.40 -7.39
C PHE A 783 -22.00 -10.39 -8.82
N ARG A 784 -21.94 -9.23 -9.47
CA ARG A 784 -22.08 -9.06 -10.92
C ARG A 784 -20.75 -8.55 -11.45
N MET A 785 -20.32 -9.04 -12.61
CA MET A 785 -19.14 -8.57 -13.31
C MET A 785 -19.55 -7.94 -14.64
N LEU A 786 -18.99 -6.77 -14.92
CA LEU A 786 -19.20 -6.03 -16.16
C LEU A 786 -17.85 -5.78 -16.83
N TYR A 787 -17.88 -5.56 -18.14
CA TYR A 787 -16.72 -5.17 -18.93
C TYR A 787 -17.13 -4.15 -19.99
N ALA A 788 -16.26 -3.17 -20.25
CA ALA A 788 -16.36 -2.27 -21.39
C ALA A 788 -15.01 -2.25 -22.12
N ASP A 789 -15.01 -2.44 -23.45
CA ASP A 789 -13.77 -2.46 -24.24
C ASP A 789 -13.02 -1.12 -24.26
N ASN A 790 -13.70 0.01 -24.08
CA ASN A 790 -13.12 1.35 -24.08
C ASN A 790 -14.11 2.37 -23.48
N ASP A 791 -13.76 3.66 -23.48
CA ASP A 791 -14.58 4.74 -22.93
C ASP A 791 -15.92 4.97 -23.66
N ASN A 792 -16.02 4.56 -24.92
CA ASN A 792 -17.21 4.71 -25.76
C ASN A 792 -18.16 3.50 -25.65
N SER A 793 -17.63 2.28 -25.46
CA SER A 793 -18.44 1.06 -25.20
C SER A 793 -19.27 1.15 -23.91
N GLU A 794 -20.44 0.51 -23.89
CA GLU A 794 -21.24 0.32 -22.68
C GLU A 794 -20.71 -0.84 -21.82
N PHE A 795 -21.23 -0.95 -20.59
CA PHE A 795 -20.81 -1.98 -19.63
C PHE A 795 -21.63 -3.27 -19.77
N ASP A 796 -21.13 -4.21 -20.58
CA ASP A 796 -21.75 -5.52 -20.82
C ASP A 796 -21.64 -6.45 -19.60
N VAL A 797 -22.70 -7.23 -19.36
CA VAL A 797 -22.78 -8.19 -18.25
C VAL A 797 -22.03 -9.48 -18.60
N VAL A 798 -20.83 -9.66 -18.06
CA VAL A 798 -19.96 -10.82 -18.36
C VAL A 798 -19.99 -11.92 -17.30
N THR A 799 -20.68 -11.73 -16.16
CA THR A 799 -20.87 -12.79 -15.14
C THR A 799 -21.34 -14.15 -15.70
N PRO A 800 -22.28 -14.22 -16.66
CA PRO A 800 -22.75 -15.49 -17.23
C PRO A 800 -21.65 -16.36 -17.84
N ASN A 801 -20.57 -15.75 -18.33
CA ASN A 801 -19.45 -16.44 -18.98
C ASN A 801 -18.52 -17.12 -17.97
N ILE A 802 -18.54 -16.71 -16.70
CA ILE A 802 -17.62 -17.22 -15.66
C ILE A 802 -18.02 -18.64 -15.26
N LYS A 803 -17.09 -19.58 -15.36
CA LYS A 803 -17.30 -20.99 -15.01
C LYS A 803 -17.77 -21.13 -13.56
N GLY A 804 -18.96 -21.72 -13.38
CA GLY A 804 -19.61 -21.90 -12.08
C GLY A 804 -20.70 -20.87 -11.75
N CYS A 805 -20.82 -19.78 -12.51
CA CYS A 805 -21.92 -18.81 -12.36
C CYS A 805 -23.24 -19.25 -13.03
N ASN A 806 -23.24 -20.38 -13.75
CA ASN A 806 -24.44 -21.04 -14.30
C ASN A 806 -25.31 -20.10 -15.17
N SER A 807 -24.66 -19.31 -16.02
CA SER A 807 -25.27 -18.32 -16.93
C SER A 807 -26.09 -17.22 -16.24
N LYS A 808 -25.86 -16.95 -14.95
CA LYS A 808 -26.56 -15.90 -14.19
C LYS A 808 -25.81 -14.56 -14.22
N GLU A 809 -26.57 -13.48 -14.27
CA GLU A 809 -26.07 -12.11 -14.07
C GLU A 809 -25.45 -11.90 -12.67
N PHE A 810 -26.10 -12.45 -11.64
CA PHE A 810 -25.63 -12.41 -10.25
C PHE A 810 -25.13 -13.80 -9.81
N CYS A 811 -23.88 -13.87 -9.36
CA CYS A 811 -23.17 -15.10 -9.05
C CYS A 811 -22.78 -15.19 -7.57
N ASP A 812 -22.78 -16.40 -7.00
CA ASP A 812 -22.38 -16.63 -5.60
C ASP A 812 -20.90 -16.29 -5.41
N LEU A 813 -20.57 -15.46 -4.41
CA LEU A 813 -19.19 -15.07 -4.12
C LEU A 813 -18.24 -16.26 -3.90
N LYS A 814 -18.78 -17.45 -3.55
CA LYS A 814 -18.03 -18.72 -3.47
C LYS A 814 -17.32 -19.10 -4.77
N VAL A 815 -17.84 -18.72 -5.94
CA VAL A 815 -17.20 -18.98 -7.24
C VAL A 815 -15.91 -18.15 -7.36
N PHE A 816 -15.98 -16.87 -6.99
CA PHE A 816 -14.82 -15.98 -6.97
C PHE A 816 -13.78 -16.41 -5.91
N ASP A 817 -14.24 -16.87 -4.74
CA ASP A 817 -13.39 -17.47 -3.70
C ASP A 817 -12.72 -18.79 -4.16
N HIS A 818 -13.37 -19.57 -5.03
CA HIS A 818 -12.80 -20.79 -5.60
C HIS A 818 -11.68 -20.49 -6.61
N LEU A 819 -11.95 -19.60 -7.57
CA LEU A 819 -10.95 -19.16 -8.56
C LEU A 819 -9.75 -18.50 -7.89
N ALA A 820 -9.99 -17.64 -6.88
CA ALA A 820 -8.92 -17.08 -6.07
C ALA A 820 -8.09 -18.17 -5.36
N LYS A 821 -8.72 -19.21 -4.81
CA LYS A 821 -8.00 -20.32 -4.16
C LYS A 821 -7.19 -21.15 -5.17
N GLU A 822 -7.69 -21.38 -6.38
CA GLU A 822 -7.02 -22.16 -7.43
C GLU A 822 -5.75 -21.46 -7.95
N TYR A 823 -5.86 -20.17 -8.29
CA TYR A 823 -4.77 -19.38 -8.86
C TYR A 823 -3.96 -18.61 -7.80
N ARG A 824 -4.03 -19.02 -6.53
CA ARG A 824 -3.25 -18.41 -5.45
C ARG A 824 -1.77 -18.77 -5.56
N PRO A 825 -0.84 -17.79 -5.52
CA PRO A 825 0.58 -18.06 -5.27
C PRO A 825 0.76 -18.77 -3.92
N ASP A 826 1.50 -19.88 -3.89
CA ASP A 826 1.58 -20.75 -2.71
C ASP A 826 2.35 -20.12 -1.52
N ARG A 827 2.95 -18.95 -1.74
CA ARG A 827 3.67 -18.06 -0.81
C ARG A 827 3.53 -16.60 -1.30
N PRO A 828 4.01 -15.56 -0.60
CA PRO A 828 3.96 -14.18 -1.11
C PRO A 828 4.53 -14.08 -2.54
N ILE A 829 3.89 -13.32 -3.43
CA ILE A 829 4.16 -13.39 -4.87
C ILE A 829 5.63 -13.13 -5.21
N ASN A 830 6.28 -12.17 -4.55
CA ASN A 830 7.71 -11.90 -4.74
C ASN A 830 8.56 -13.14 -4.42
N GLU A 831 8.30 -13.86 -3.32
CA GLU A 831 9.00 -15.13 -3.03
C GLU A 831 8.64 -16.25 -4.01
N PHE A 832 7.39 -16.30 -4.48
CA PHE A 832 6.94 -17.29 -5.46
C PHE A 832 7.65 -17.10 -6.80
N CYS A 833 7.88 -15.85 -7.19
CA CYS A 833 8.60 -15.47 -8.40
C CYS A 833 10.10 -15.79 -8.36
N GLU A 834 10.72 -15.92 -7.19
CA GLU A 834 12.15 -16.26 -7.06
C GLU A 834 12.44 -17.77 -7.08
N ILE A 835 11.41 -18.63 -7.13
CA ILE A 835 11.54 -20.09 -7.01
C ILE A 835 11.11 -20.78 -8.32
N PRO A 836 12.06 -21.32 -9.12
CA PRO A 836 11.75 -22.10 -10.32
C PRO A 836 10.78 -23.27 -10.07
N PRO A 837 10.09 -23.78 -11.11
CA PRO A 837 9.29 -24.99 -10.98
C PRO A 837 10.16 -26.18 -10.51
N VAL A 838 9.69 -26.86 -9.47
CA VAL A 838 10.37 -28.01 -8.84
C VAL A 838 9.69 -29.32 -9.26
N PRO A 839 10.32 -30.51 -9.08
CA PRO A 839 9.68 -31.79 -9.40
C PRO A 839 8.34 -32.02 -8.67
N GLU A 840 8.14 -31.41 -7.49
CA GLU A 840 6.86 -31.43 -6.75
C GLU A 840 5.73 -30.67 -7.47
N ASN A 841 6.02 -29.91 -8.53
CA ASN A 841 5.03 -29.30 -9.42
C ASN A 841 4.61 -30.22 -10.59
N GLN A 842 5.16 -31.43 -10.68
CA GLN A 842 4.70 -32.43 -11.66
C GLN A 842 3.27 -32.88 -11.36
N VAL A 843 2.50 -33.02 -12.43
CA VAL A 843 1.13 -33.52 -12.43
C VAL A 843 1.19 -35.04 -12.26
N PRO A 844 0.44 -35.68 -11.33
CA PRO A 844 0.41 -37.13 -11.22
C PRO A 844 -0.08 -37.78 -12.51
N ALA A 845 0.55 -38.87 -12.97
CA ALA A 845 0.29 -39.46 -14.29
C ALA A 845 -1.19 -39.81 -14.59
N HIS A 846 -2.03 -40.04 -13.57
CA HIS A 846 -3.48 -40.24 -13.78
C HIS A 846 -4.23 -38.97 -14.22
N TYR A 847 -3.71 -37.78 -13.90
CA TYR A 847 -4.23 -36.51 -14.39
C TYR A 847 -3.81 -36.21 -15.83
N GLU A 848 -2.74 -36.81 -16.36
CA GLU A 848 -2.36 -36.63 -17.77
C GLU A 848 -3.43 -37.23 -18.70
N GLN A 849 -3.96 -38.42 -18.33
CA GLN A 849 -5.08 -39.06 -19.02
C GLN A 849 -6.40 -38.29 -18.86
N GLN A 850 -6.68 -37.72 -17.68
CA GLN A 850 -7.87 -36.88 -17.50
C GLN A 850 -7.76 -35.51 -18.17
N ALA A 851 -6.57 -34.92 -18.28
CA ALA A 851 -6.35 -33.69 -19.05
C ALA A 851 -6.69 -33.93 -20.52
N ALA A 852 -6.16 -35.01 -21.13
CA ALA A 852 -6.45 -35.39 -22.52
C ALA A 852 -7.94 -35.68 -22.80
N GLN A 853 -8.74 -35.99 -21.78
CA GLN A 853 -10.19 -36.23 -21.91
C GLN A 853 -11.09 -35.07 -21.45
N SER A 854 -10.54 -34.03 -20.82
CA SER A 854 -11.31 -32.86 -20.34
C SER A 854 -10.93 -31.54 -21.01
N THR A 855 -9.91 -31.54 -21.87
CA THR A 855 -9.47 -30.38 -22.67
C THR A 855 -10.04 -30.36 -24.10
N GLN A 856 -11.20 -31.00 -24.33
CA GLN A 856 -12.05 -30.65 -25.49
C GLN A 856 -12.75 -29.29 -25.25
N SER A 857 -11.92 -28.28 -24.99
CA SER A 857 -12.29 -26.90 -24.71
C SER A 857 -12.44 -26.14 -26.03
N ALA A 858 -13.10 -24.98 -25.98
CA ALA A 858 -13.31 -24.12 -27.16
C ALA A 858 -12.00 -23.70 -27.86
N ILE A 859 -10.85 -23.79 -27.19
CA ILE A 859 -9.54 -23.40 -27.71
C ILE A 859 -9.11 -24.27 -28.89
N THR A 860 -9.46 -25.56 -28.91
CA THR A 860 -9.16 -26.44 -30.05
C THR A 860 -9.83 -25.99 -31.36
N ASN A 861 -10.92 -25.22 -31.31
CA ASN A 861 -11.50 -24.62 -32.52
C ASN A 861 -10.77 -23.34 -32.99
N TYR A 862 -10.06 -22.63 -32.10
CA TYR A 862 -9.42 -21.34 -32.42
C TYR A 862 -8.07 -21.47 -33.14
N TRP A 863 -7.40 -22.62 -33.06
CA TRP A 863 -6.13 -22.88 -33.75
C TRP A 863 -6.28 -23.62 -35.10
N TYR A 864 -7.47 -24.13 -35.42
CA TYR A 864 -7.73 -24.95 -36.62
C TYR A 864 -8.73 -24.32 -37.62
N LEU A 865 -9.02 -23.02 -37.49
CA LEU A 865 -9.83 -22.26 -38.45
C LEU A 865 -9.01 -21.60 -39.59
N PRO A 866 -8.33 -22.41 -40.44
CA PRO A 866 -8.14 -21.99 -41.84
C PRO A 866 -8.53 -23.05 -42.90
N THR A 867 -8.98 -24.26 -42.52
CA THR A 867 -9.05 -25.40 -43.46
C THR A 867 -10.45 -25.95 -43.80
N ILE A 868 -11.54 -25.46 -43.19
CA ILE A 868 -12.92 -25.96 -43.45
C ILE A 868 -13.79 -24.92 -44.18
N LEU A 869 -13.30 -24.39 -45.30
CA LEU A 869 -14.11 -23.57 -46.23
C LEU A 869 -13.81 -23.78 -47.73
N VAL A 870 -12.82 -24.60 -48.09
CA VAL A 870 -12.36 -24.77 -49.49
C VAL A 870 -12.97 -26.01 -50.18
N SER A 871 -13.56 -26.94 -49.42
CA SER A 871 -13.99 -28.26 -49.92
C SER A 871 -15.47 -28.39 -50.32
N LEU A 872 -16.23 -27.29 -50.39
CA LEU A 872 -17.69 -27.30 -50.68
C LEU A 872 -18.13 -26.45 -51.89
N PHE A 873 -17.21 -25.93 -52.70
CA PHE A 873 -17.53 -25.18 -53.94
C PHE A 873 -16.96 -25.81 -55.22
N SER A 874 -17.00 -27.15 -55.29
CA SER A 874 -16.55 -27.93 -56.47
C SER A 874 -17.70 -28.69 -57.17
N PHE A 875 -18.90 -28.11 -57.21
CA PHE A 875 -20.05 -28.65 -57.96
C PHE A 875 -21.05 -27.55 -58.36
N HIS A 876 -20.66 -26.63 -59.25
CA HIS A 876 -21.57 -25.94 -60.21
C HIS A 876 -20.83 -25.06 -61.25
N PHE A 877 -19.86 -25.62 -61.98
CA PHE A 877 -19.79 -25.61 -63.45
C PHE A 877 -18.66 -26.50 -63.96
#